data_AF-A0A2E2B5H1-F1
#
_entry.id   AF-A0A2E2B5H1-F1
#
_cell.length_a   1.000
_cell.length_b   1.000
_cell.length_c   1.000
_cell.angle_alpha   90.00
_cell.angle_beta   90.00
_cell.angle_gamma   90.00
#
_symmetry.space_group_name_H-M   'P 1'
#
loop_
_entity.id
_entity.type
_entity.pdbx_description
1 polymer ?
#
loop_
_entity_poly.entity_id
_entity_poly.type
_entity_poly.pdbx_seq_one_letter_code
_entity_poly.pdbx_strand_id
1 'polypeptide(L)'
;MIQSRQRKINITRRSPLRNPFEFCIATWFVIISMLCVTTSSLWADSQTRVFQDDFGTVELFIEYYKPSNTNHWAVRDDVLVGFGGVDVNTPVPENCRVELDVCLRKDMNKDGFSGLRLGGVNFLIRPDGLWYAYRVEGVEKAIGQMSRMDMTYGKFYRLAVTRKVVDNGFVFTWDVDGKRIAEFTQMSKIQGQASQLTLVAHRIESQFDNLAIHQIIAGHISPNTILNSSFEYVWDGLPAYWKNYNTREVSREFGSHDVFWQMNRLDATQAHSGKQSLRIQTNDQVTRNGFSSHNSPVSMGHPFTFSIWLKADQPNIPATLIVWETYGKHTRKPIVVGTQWQRFSLTVDDPKKTTARGGLQLKTPAVIWADDAQMQVGSIPTDYEPASGDVVFTQDEQPNLQPTRSYALAQGKPTFDGNIGDDWRNALVLDDFRIAGPDMKPSREKTVARLLADEDYLYIGYTCYTQAQKLKVISGDTLKLFAGDCADFFIDTAGTRMDSYHFGVNPDGGKKAIGRNGNLAWQPDWQVRTSRHADRWEAEIRIPFESLDIFSRKWTFNLGRNNSHANEVSCTARVGANAFAMLSQFDTLTLPALSKLNVASSETAMEQFFEPMVYTQRSYYMSEAQAMIIVNLPSATVLQLDLNASDGKTLWSEKMQVKAGKNRLAIPIEEIEDGRFTVQVSDSHNGVLGKTVLIKRSPHANAVQVDHDRNCLLVEGKPYLPVAPLTDLRRVNLPDIRSQIKYTIQYYADAGFKTLMLGGKPQHASEVREVLDHAHGLGIKVVMWPWGRAGWQVSQKFVEALQDHPAILAWLAVDEPELWAQEQDVIQTINHFREQDPYHPIFMNNSRMGVPSRYAGLNTDLLSIDDYLTNRVGRTVADTLESIKMMCDVSQQTRKPSFAFHSGNNLHNHYREPFANEQIAQTYGGIIYGMAGCWYFLGMPSTREHWQAYKQVNQELLSLTDVIFSSDQVMAIKSTDDSVLTMTRKYAGRTYLITVNIADRPVLANFQLPGGNASAKVLFEDRSLTVKNGILQDTYEALQRHVYVLEANR
;
A
#
# COMPACT_ATOMS: atom_id res chain seq x y z
N MET A 1 14.16 29.37 67.26
CA MET A 1 13.80 30.67 66.67
C MET A 1 12.64 30.42 65.71
N ILE A 2 11.42 30.64 66.21
CA ILE A 2 10.49 31.72 65.84
C ILE A 2 9.70 31.31 64.58
N GLN A 3 8.54 30.64 64.77
CA GLN A 3 7.19 31.24 64.90
C GLN A 3 6.70 31.75 63.54
N SER A 4 5.44 31.66 63.10
CA SER A 4 4.12 31.29 63.64
C SER A 4 3.14 31.59 62.46
N ARG A 5 1.88 31.15 62.32
CA ARG A 5 0.74 31.11 63.25
C ARG A 5 -0.36 30.22 62.65
N GLN A 6 -0.85 29.28 63.45
CA GLN A 6 -2.28 28.93 63.52
C GLN A 6 -2.93 29.78 64.63
N ARG A 7 -4.22 30.10 64.50
CA ARG A 7 -5.23 30.27 65.58
C ARG A 7 -6.63 30.21 64.91
N LYS A 8 -7.43 29.15 65.15
CA LYS A 8 -8.45 28.92 66.23
C LYS A 8 -9.64 29.88 66.11
N ILE A 9 -10.91 29.44 66.22
CA ILE A 9 -11.59 29.01 67.46
C ILE A 9 -12.88 28.16 67.20
N ASN A 10 -13.04 27.13 68.06
CA ASN A 10 -14.17 26.32 68.59
C ASN A 10 -15.65 26.69 68.26
N ILE A 11 -16.64 25.76 68.33
CA ILE A 11 -17.41 25.41 69.57
C ILE A 11 -18.22 24.07 69.46
N THR A 12 -17.92 23.15 70.41
CA THR A 12 -18.68 22.12 71.19
C THR A 12 -19.83 21.21 70.71
N ARG A 13 -19.60 19.88 70.85
CA ARG A 13 -20.33 18.77 71.57
C ARG A 13 -21.88 18.71 71.65
N ARG A 14 -22.48 17.56 71.26
CA ARG A 14 -23.04 16.47 72.13
C ARG A 14 -23.85 15.41 71.34
N SER A 15 -23.62 14.12 71.62
CA SER A 15 -24.51 12.94 71.42
C SER A 15 -25.47 12.79 72.66
N PRO A 16 -26.44 11.84 72.81
CA PRO A 16 -26.57 10.50 72.16
C PRO A 16 -28.00 9.89 71.90
N LEU A 17 -28.01 8.81 71.09
CA LEU A 17 -28.72 7.50 71.16
C LEU A 17 -30.23 7.33 71.50
N ARG A 18 -30.91 6.53 70.62
CA ARG A 18 -31.80 5.34 70.86
C ARG A 18 -33.17 5.57 71.54
N ASN A 19 -34.29 4.91 71.23
CA ASN A 19 -34.70 3.78 70.37
C ASN A 19 -36.27 3.73 70.39
N PRO A 20 -36.96 2.59 70.19
CA PRO A 20 -37.79 2.17 69.05
C PRO A 20 -39.31 2.19 69.33
N PHE A 21 -40.14 2.04 68.28
CA PHE A 21 -41.27 1.10 68.25
C PHE A 21 -41.82 1.02 66.81
N GLU A 22 -41.43 -0.06 66.13
CA GLU A 22 -42.19 -0.64 65.03
C GLU A 22 -43.56 -1.10 65.58
N PHE A 23 -44.65 -0.98 64.80
CA PHE A 23 -45.27 -2.16 64.19
C PHE A 23 -46.53 -1.78 63.39
N CYS A 24 -46.48 -2.13 62.10
CA CYS A 24 -47.59 -2.49 61.21
C CYS A 24 -48.63 -1.41 60.87
N ILE A 25 -48.62 -0.94 59.61
CA ILE A 25 -49.38 -1.60 58.54
C ILE A 25 -48.59 -1.53 57.22
N ALA A 26 -48.12 -2.70 56.80
CA ALA A 26 -47.59 -2.96 55.48
C ALA A 26 -48.75 -3.07 54.47
N THR A 27 -49.03 -2.02 53.68
CA THR A 27 -49.62 -2.18 52.34
C THR A 27 -49.55 -0.95 51.42
N TRP A 28 -48.64 0.03 51.61
CA TRP A 28 -48.63 1.24 50.76
C TRP A 28 -47.25 1.83 50.39
N PHE A 29 -46.17 1.04 50.42
CA PHE A 29 -44.84 1.49 49.94
C PHE A 29 -44.18 0.44 49.05
N VAL A 30 -44.62 0.38 47.78
CA VAL A 30 -43.87 -0.21 46.65
C VAL A 30 -43.52 0.85 45.59
N ILE A 31 -43.87 2.12 45.81
CA ILE A 31 -43.53 3.21 44.89
C ILE A 31 -42.91 4.33 45.71
N ILE A 32 -41.57 4.37 45.73
CA ILE A 32 -40.60 5.43 46.12
C ILE A 32 -39.36 4.72 46.70
N SER A 33 -38.69 3.94 45.85
CA SER A 33 -37.30 3.47 46.05
C SER A 33 -36.52 3.46 44.73
N MET A 34 -37.05 4.11 43.70
CA MET A 34 -36.39 4.39 42.43
C MET A 34 -36.59 5.87 42.14
N LEU A 35 -35.68 6.72 42.61
CA LEU A 35 -35.39 8.09 42.12
C LEU A 35 -34.60 8.84 43.19
N CYS A 36 -33.29 8.62 43.23
CA CYS A 36 -32.26 9.57 43.67
C CYS A 36 -30.86 8.95 43.46
N VAL A 37 -30.55 8.56 42.21
CA VAL A 37 -29.17 8.38 41.72
C VAL A 37 -29.13 8.88 40.28
N THR A 38 -28.91 10.18 40.09
CA THR A 38 -28.54 10.82 38.81
C THR A 38 -27.94 12.18 39.20
N THR A 39 -26.69 12.58 38.92
CA THR A 39 -25.80 12.27 37.80
C THR A 39 -24.34 12.52 38.19
N SER A 40 -23.50 11.47 38.22
CA SER A 40 -22.03 11.52 38.01
C SER A 40 -21.45 10.14 38.27
N SER A 41 -21.59 9.23 37.30
CA SER A 41 -20.86 7.95 37.13
C SER A 41 -21.76 6.91 36.46
N LEU A 42 -22.08 7.14 35.19
CA LEU A 42 -22.47 6.07 34.29
C LEU A 42 -21.42 6.09 33.18
N TRP A 43 -20.69 4.99 33.04
CA TRP A 43 -19.63 4.72 32.06
C TRP A 43 -18.27 5.38 32.34
N ALA A 44 -17.40 4.69 33.08
CA ALA A 44 -15.96 4.87 32.91
C ALA A 44 -15.57 4.24 31.56
N ASP A 45 -15.77 5.00 30.50
CA ASP A 45 -15.43 4.61 29.13
C ASP A 45 -13.91 4.50 29.02
N SER A 46 -13.44 3.30 28.69
CA SER A 46 -12.03 2.97 28.56
C SER A 46 -11.58 3.17 27.11
N GLN A 47 -10.30 3.47 26.88
CA GLN A 47 -9.75 3.83 25.56
C GLN A 47 -8.68 2.84 25.10
N THR A 48 -8.91 2.11 24.01
CA THR A 48 -7.89 1.28 23.33
C THR A 48 -7.24 2.12 22.23
N ARG A 49 -5.91 2.23 22.18
CA ARG A 49 -5.25 2.94 21.08
C ARG A 49 -5.28 2.10 19.80
N VAL A 50 -5.86 2.62 18.72
CA VAL A 50 -6.01 1.94 17.42
C VAL A 50 -5.02 2.46 16.37
N PHE A 51 -4.47 3.65 16.56
CA PHE A 51 -3.49 4.24 15.66
C PHE A 51 -2.64 5.27 16.39
N GLN A 52 -1.38 5.43 15.98
CA GLN A 52 -0.52 6.50 16.46
C GLN A 52 0.59 6.81 15.46
N ASP A 53 0.94 8.08 15.34
CA ASP A 53 2.12 8.55 14.62
C ASP A 53 2.70 9.78 15.32
N ASP A 54 4.01 9.76 15.57
CA ASP A 54 4.78 10.94 16.00
C ASP A 54 5.42 11.68 14.82
N PHE A 55 5.21 11.21 13.60
CA PHE A 55 5.83 11.72 12.38
C PHE A 55 7.36 11.73 12.42
N GLY A 56 7.98 11.10 13.42
CA GLY A 56 9.43 10.90 13.49
C GLY A 56 9.93 9.80 12.54
N THR A 57 9.00 9.13 11.86
CA THR A 57 9.27 8.05 10.93
C THR A 57 8.70 8.39 9.57
N VAL A 58 9.57 8.83 8.67
CA VAL A 58 9.15 9.30 7.34
C VAL A 58 8.49 8.19 6.51
N GLU A 59 8.86 6.92 6.75
CA GLU A 59 8.29 5.77 6.04
C GLU A 59 6.80 5.52 6.37
N LEU A 60 6.31 5.94 7.56
CA LEU A 60 4.89 5.80 7.93
C LEU A 60 4.00 6.84 7.23
N PHE A 61 4.57 7.95 6.75
CA PHE A 61 3.80 9.04 6.17
C PHE A 61 3.11 8.63 4.86
N ILE A 62 3.86 8.06 3.90
CA ILE A 62 3.33 7.55 2.63
C ILE A 62 2.22 6.54 2.87
N GLU A 63 2.35 5.82 3.97
CA GLU A 63 1.45 4.77 4.28
C GLU A 63 0.09 5.33 4.75
N TYR A 64 0.10 5.99 5.90
CA TYR A 64 -1.13 6.32 6.59
C TYR A 64 -1.73 7.65 6.17
N TYR A 65 -1.12 8.40 5.24
CA TYR A 65 -1.55 9.76 4.92
C TYR A 65 -1.74 9.97 3.42
N LYS A 66 -2.87 10.58 3.06
CA LYS A 66 -3.20 10.96 1.68
C LYS A 66 -3.36 12.48 1.59
N PRO A 67 -2.34 13.21 1.10
CA PRO A 67 -2.44 14.65 0.91
C PRO A 67 -3.56 15.00 -0.07
N SER A 68 -4.31 16.06 0.22
CA SER A 68 -5.33 16.56 -0.70
C SER A 68 -4.73 17.20 -1.97
N ASN A 69 -3.44 17.62 -1.91
CA ASN A 69 -2.62 18.15 -3.00
C ASN A 69 -1.15 17.70 -2.81
N THR A 70 -0.42 17.39 -3.90
CA THR A 70 0.88 16.67 -3.85
C THR A 70 2.10 17.51 -3.42
N ASN A 71 2.01 18.84 -3.31
CA ASN A 71 3.21 19.70 -3.27
C ASN A 71 3.48 20.43 -1.93
N HIS A 72 2.77 20.11 -0.85
CA HIS A 72 2.84 20.94 0.39
C HIS A 72 2.98 20.20 1.72
N TRP A 73 3.08 18.86 1.73
CA TRP A 73 3.27 18.10 2.96
C TRP A 73 4.60 17.37 2.94
N ALA A 74 5.35 17.47 4.04
CA ALA A 74 6.61 16.77 4.23
C ALA A 74 6.86 16.57 5.73
N VAL A 75 7.55 15.49 6.07
CA VAL A 75 8.12 15.34 7.41
C VAL A 75 9.43 16.13 7.46
N ARG A 76 9.55 17.08 8.40
CA ARG A 76 10.77 17.86 8.63
C ARG A 76 11.03 17.95 10.12
N ASP A 77 12.26 17.67 10.54
CA ASP A 77 12.66 17.69 11.96
C ASP A 77 11.72 16.85 12.85
N ASP A 78 11.41 15.63 12.40
CA ASP A 78 10.51 14.66 13.07
C ASP A 78 9.07 15.15 13.30
N VAL A 79 8.63 16.21 12.63
CA VAL A 79 7.24 16.67 12.66
C VAL A 79 6.66 16.75 11.27
N LEU A 80 5.36 16.50 11.15
CA LEU A 80 4.67 16.69 9.89
C LEU A 80 4.45 18.18 9.65
N VAL A 81 5.07 18.70 8.60
CA VAL A 81 4.92 20.09 8.18
C VAL A 81 4.08 20.12 6.92
N GLY A 82 3.05 20.96 6.91
CA GLY A 82 2.40 21.21 5.65
C GLY A 82 1.28 22.22 5.65
N PHE A 83 0.68 22.31 4.47
CA PHE A 83 -0.34 23.26 4.11
C PHE A 83 -1.42 22.56 3.28
N GLY A 84 -2.69 22.79 3.59
CA GLY A 84 -3.84 22.14 2.99
C GLY A 84 -4.50 21.12 3.93
N GLY A 85 -5.11 20.09 3.36
CA GLY A 85 -5.61 18.93 4.09
C GLY A 85 -4.74 17.70 3.84
N VAL A 86 -4.60 16.84 4.84
CA VAL A 86 -4.04 15.49 4.67
C VAL A 86 -4.95 14.50 5.37
N ASP A 87 -5.51 13.57 4.61
CA ASP A 87 -6.39 12.53 5.13
C ASP A 87 -5.57 11.44 5.80
N VAL A 88 -6.04 10.96 6.94
CA VAL A 88 -5.48 9.80 7.64
C VAL A 88 -6.22 8.57 7.14
N ASN A 89 -5.50 7.68 6.44
CA ASN A 89 -6.01 6.45 5.82
C ASN A 89 -6.35 5.35 6.83
N THR A 90 -6.28 5.63 8.13
CA THR A 90 -6.69 4.71 9.20
C THR A 90 -8.16 4.96 9.57
N PRO A 91 -9.05 3.97 9.45
CA PRO A 91 -10.45 4.12 9.83
C PRO A 91 -10.59 4.54 11.30
N VAL A 92 -11.35 5.60 11.56
CA VAL A 92 -11.64 6.04 12.93
C VAL A 92 -12.86 5.29 13.50
N PRO A 93 -12.76 4.66 14.68
CA PRO A 93 -13.89 4.02 15.35
C PRO A 93 -15.06 4.98 15.62
N GLU A 94 -16.31 4.51 15.62
CA GLU A 94 -17.48 5.38 15.87
C GLU A 94 -17.41 6.07 17.24
N ASN A 95 -17.07 5.30 18.28
CA ASN A 95 -16.72 5.80 19.61
C ASN A 95 -15.20 5.94 19.68
N CYS A 96 -14.67 7.16 19.74
CA CYS A 96 -13.24 7.38 19.68
C CYS A 96 -12.74 8.59 20.44
N ARG A 97 -11.43 8.65 20.68
CA ARG A 97 -10.71 9.87 21.07
C ARG A 97 -9.51 10.06 20.15
N VAL A 98 -9.38 11.24 19.57
CA VAL A 98 -8.26 11.64 18.73
C VAL A 98 -7.44 12.68 19.48
N GLU A 99 -6.12 12.48 19.57
CA GLU A 99 -5.21 13.43 20.17
C GLU A 99 -4.15 13.86 19.15
N LEU A 100 -3.74 15.13 19.14
CA LEU A 100 -2.84 15.70 18.14
C LEU A 100 -2.12 16.93 18.71
N ASP A 101 -0.81 17.02 18.54
CA ASP A 101 -0.05 18.23 18.85
C ASP A 101 0.01 19.12 17.62
N VAL A 102 -0.29 20.41 17.79
CA VAL A 102 -0.29 21.39 16.69
C VAL A 102 0.50 22.62 17.08
N CYS A 103 1.41 23.04 16.20
CA CYS A 103 2.18 24.27 16.30
C CYS A 103 1.96 25.16 15.08
N LEU A 104 1.64 26.43 15.32
CA LEU A 104 1.54 27.46 14.28
C LEU A 104 2.90 28.16 14.12
N ARG A 105 3.48 28.14 12.91
CA ARG A 105 4.69 28.94 12.62
C ARG A 105 4.33 30.42 12.44
N LYS A 106 5.24 31.31 12.84
CA LYS A 106 5.06 32.76 12.76
C LYS A 106 5.36 33.25 11.35
N ASP A 107 4.32 33.55 10.57
CA ASP A 107 4.18 34.69 9.65
C ASP A 107 2.98 34.54 8.69
N MET A 108 2.20 35.62 8.59
CA MET A 108 1.31 36.03 7.50
C MET A 108 0.07 35.19 7.13
N ASN A 109 -0.94 35.14 8.02
CA ASN A 109 -2.37 35.47 7.71
C ASN A 109 -3.22 35.43 9.00
N LYS A 110 -3.82 36.54 9.43
CA LYS A 110 -4.73 36.57 10.60
C LYS A 110 -5.97 35.67 10.44
N ASP A 111 -6.29 35.31 9.19
CA ASP A 111 -7.41 34.45 8.82
C ASP A 111 -7.00 32.99 8.61
N GLY A 112 -5.73 32.65 8.86
CA GLY A 112 -5.26 31.27 8.84
C GLY A 112 -5.69 30.46 10.05
N PHE A 113 -5.70 29.13 9.93
CA PHE A 113 -6.05 28.21 11.01
C PHE A 113 -5.38 26.84 10.85
N SER A 114 -5.27 26.12 11.96
CA SER A 114 -4.76 24.74 11.99
C SER A 114 -5.52 23.85 12.95
N GLY A 115 -5.45 22.53 12.79
CA GLY A 115 -6.09 21.57 13.69
C GLY A 115 -6.44 20.26 12.99
N LEU A 116 -7.58 19.68 13.36
CA LEU A 116 -8.07 18.44 12.77
C LEU A 116 -9.55 18.53 12.40
N ARG A 117 -9.95 17.70 11.44
CA ARG A 117 -11.35 17.45 11.08
C ARG A 117 -11.68 16.01 11.40
N LEU A 118 -12.70 15.81 12.23
CA LEU A 118 -13.17 14.48 12.62
C LEU A 118 -14.66 14.37 12.31
N GLY A 119 -15.04 13.40 11.48
CA GLY A 119 -16.46 13.17 11.22
C GLY A 119 -17.17 14.34 10.53
N GLY A 120 -16.44 15.17 9.75
CA GLY A 120 -16.98 16.39 9.11
C GLY A 120 -17.06 17.64 10.01
N VAL A 121 -16.54 17.58 11.23
CA VAL A 121 -16.44 18.72 12.14
C VAL A 121 -14.99 19.15 12.28
N ASN A 122 -14.68 20.43 12.06
CA ASN A 122 -13.35 20.98 12.27
C ASN A 122 -13.16 21.40 13.72
N PHE A 123 -11.98 21.14 14.28
CA PHE A 123 -11.52 21.54 15.61
C PHE A 123 -10.22 22.32 15.43
N LEU A 124 -10.30 23.65 15.50
CA LEU A 124 -9.26 24.53 14.96
C LEU A 124 -8.76 25.60 15.93
N ILE A 125 -7.52 26.00 15.69
CA ILE A 125 -6.79 27.06 16.38
C ILE A 125 -6.42 28.15 15.37
N ARG A 126 -6.49 29.42 15.78
CA ARG A 126 -6.16 30.59 14.95
C ARG A 126 -5.07 31.48 15.55
N PRO A 127 -4.34 32.22 14.70
CA PRO A 127 -3.29 33.14 15.11
C PRO A 127 -3.72 34.28 16.06
N ASP A 128 -5.01 34.63 16.07
CA ASP A 128 -5.59 35.66 16.96
C ASP A 128 -6.01 35.11 18.35
N GLY A 129 -5.58 33.89 18.67
CA GLY A 129 -5.89 33.23 19.94
C GLY A 129 -7.31 32.67 20.00
N LEU A 130 -7.96 32.51 18.85
CA LEU A 130 -9.32 31.99 18.74
C LEU A 130 -9.34 30.48 18.52
N TRP A 131 -10.12 29.78 19.35
CA TRP A 131 -10.30 28.32 19.35
C TRP A 131 -11.77 28.03 19.07
N TYR A 132 -12.08 27.23 18.06
CA TYR A 132 -13.45 26.93 17.69
C TYR A 132 -13.63 25.56 17.04
N ALA A 133 -14.81 24.97 17.28
CA ALA A 133 -15.31 23.84 16.55
C ALA A 133 -16.40 24.30 15.57
N TYR A 134 -16.34 23.92 14.29
CA TYR A 134 -17.39 24.29 13.33
C TYR A 134 -17.57 23.27 12.20
N ARG A 135 -18.79 23.22 11.66
CA ARG A 135 -19.15 22.38 10.51
C ARG A 135 -18.70 23.02 9.21
N VAL A 136 -18.29 22.18 8.24
CA VAL A 136 -17.99 22.61 6.86
C VAL A 136 -19.27 23.14 6.17
N GLU A 137 -19.12 24.07 5.23
CA GLU A 137 -20.19 24.84 4.57
C GLU A 137 -21.24 23.94 3.86
N GLY A 138 -22.54 24.16 4.12
CA GLY A 138 -23.64 23.43 3.47
C GLY A 138 -24.66 22.70 4.37
N VAL A 139 -24.52 22.77 5.70
CA VAL A 139 -25.46 22.19 6.68
C VAL A 139 -25.93 23.29 7.64
N GLU A 140 -27.21 23.31 8.03
CA GLU A 140 -27.71 24.26 9.06
C GLU A 140 -26.83 24.20 10.31
N LYS A 141 -26.39 25.39 10.76
CA LYS A 141 -25.39 25.56 11.82
C LYS A 141 -25.89 24.96 13.14
N ALA A 142 -25.02 24.23 13.83
CA ALA A 142 -25.06 24.17 15.30
C ALA A 142 -23.70 24.60 15.88
N ILE A 143 -23.73 25.79 16.49
CA ILE A 143 -23.15 26.24 17.76
C ILE A 143 -21.85 25.54 18.20
N GLY A 144 -20.70 26.14 17.92
CA GLY A 144 -19.43 25.76 18.56
C GLY A 144 -18.96 26.90 19.45
N GLN A 145 -18.90 26.66 20.76
CA GLN A 145 -18.34 27.61 21.72
C GLN A 145 -16.97 28.09 21.24
N MET A 146 -16.83 29.42 21.18
CA MET A 146 -15.58 30.07 20.85
C MET A 146 -14.91 30.44 22.16
N SER A 147 -13.69 29.95 22.36
CA SER A 147 -12.86 30.40 23.48
C SER A 147 -11.72 31.24 22.94
N ARG A 148 -11.39 32.32 23.65
CA ARG A 148 -10.13 33.04 23.45
C ARG A 148 -9.15 32.58 24.51
N MET A 149 -7.93 32.27 24.08
CA MET A 149 -6.80 32.03 24.98
C MET A 149 -5.55 32.65 24.39
N ASP A 150 -4.66 33.09 25.28
CA ASP A 150 -3.37 33.62 24.89
C ASP A 150 -2.58 32.54 24.15
N MET A 151 -2.17 32.90 22.94
CA MET A 151 -1.42 32.00 22.08
C MET A 151 0.00 32.55 21.91
N THR A 152 0.96 31.66 22.14
CA THR A 152 2.37 31.85 21.78
C THR A 152 2.67 31.09 20.49
N TYR A 153 3.21 31.79 19.48
CA TYR A 153 3.69 31.15 18.24
C TYR A 153 4.90 30.25 18.51
N GLY A 154 5.06 29.20 17.72
CA GLY A 154 6.14 28.23 17.90
C GLY A 154 5.96 27.30 19.10
N LYS A 155 4.87 27.46 19.88
CA LYS A 155 4.48 26.52 20.94
C LYS A 155 3.56 25.44 20.35
N PHE A 156 3.80 24.18 20.70
CA PHE A 156 2.85 23.08 20.47
C PHE A 156 1.71 23.11 21.48
N TYR A 157 0.49 22.85 21.00
CA TYR A 157 -0.71 22.69 21.80
C TYR A 157 -1.26 21.28 21.59
N ARG A 158 -1.61 20.59 22.68
CA ARG A 158 -2.21 19.24 22.66
C ARG A 158 -3.71 19.36 22.45
N LEU A 159 -4.19 19.05 21.25
CA LEU A 159 -5.62 18.94 20.94
C LEU A 159 -6.09 17.52 21.31
N ALA A 160 -7.23 17.40 21.95
CA ALA A 160 -7.89 16.12 22.19
C ALA A 160 -9.39 16.22 21.89
N VAL A 161 -9.89 15.40 20.96
CA VAL A 161 -11.28 15.36 20.53
C VAL A 161 -11.85 13.99 20.82
N THR A 162 -12.82 13.92 21.73
CA THR A 162 -13.58 12.69 22.00
C THR A 162 -14.90 12.72 21.25
N ARG A 163 -15.28 11.61 20.62
CA ARG A 163 -16.55 11.38 19.95
C ARG A 163 -17.21 10.12 20.52
N LYS A 164 -18.46 10.24 20.97
CA LYS A 164 -19.29 9.11 21.40
C LYS A 164 -20.61 9.09 20.65
N VAL A 165 -21.08 7.93 20.23
CA VAL A 165 -22.37 7.73 19.59
C VAL A 165 -23.48 7.92 20.63
N VAL A 166 -24.50 8.72 20.29
CA VAL A 166 -25.72 8.89 21.08
C VAL A 166 -26.91 8.96 20.13
N ASP A 167 -27.91 8.09 20.33
CA ASP A 167 -29.09 7.97 19.46
C ASP A 167 -28.74 8.01 17.96
N ASN A 168 -29.22 9.02 17.23
CA ASN A 168 -28.98 9.23 15.79
C ASN A 168 -27.79 10.16 15.49
N GLY A 169 -26.88 10.35 16.45
CA GLY A 169 -25.87 11.40 16.45
C GLY A 169 -24.59 11.08 17.21
N PHE A 170 -23.82 12.12 17.50
CA PHE A 170 -22.57 12.04 18.26
C PHE A 170 -22.49 13.11 19.34
N VAL A 171 -21.95 12.79 20.50
CA VAL A 171 -21.46 13.77 21.48
C VAL A 171 -19.97 13.97 21.25
N PHE A 172 -19.55 15.24 21.14
CA PHE A 172 -18.16 15.62 21.05
C PHE A 172 -17.70 16.36 22.31
N THR A 173 -16.51 16.04 22.78
CA THR A 173 -15.74 16.91 23.68
C THR A 173 -14.44 17.31 23.02
N TRP A 174 -14.05 18.57 23.16
CA TRP A 174 -12.80 19.08 22.63
C TRP A 174 -12.01 19.79 23.73
N ASP A 175 -10.83 19.27 23.99
CA ASP A 175 -9.90 19.73 25.01
C ASP A 175 -8.60 20.20 24.35
N VAL A 176 -7.95 21.20 24.96
CA VAL A 176 -6.66 21.73 24.54
C VAL A 176 -5.79 21.91 25.76
N ASP A 177 -4.59 21.34 25.77
CA ASP A 177 -3.67 21.34 26.93
C ASP A 177 -4.42 20.94 28.22
N GLY A 178 -5.35 19.98 28.11
CA GLY A 178 -6.19 19.49 29.21
C GLY A 178 -7.35 20.41 29.62
N LYS A 179 -7.51 21.59 29.01
CA LYS A 179 -8.64 22.51 29.24
C LYS A 179 -9.76 22.27 28.23
N ARG A 180 -10.98 22.05 28.73
CA ARG A 180 -12.19 21.92 27.91
C ARG A 180 -12.48 23.20 27.15
N ILE A 181 -12.55 23.11 25.82
CA ILE A 181 -12.88 24.21 24.92
C ILE A 181 -14.35 24.17 24.51
N ALA A 182 -14.84 22.99 24.14
CA ALA A 182 -16.22 22.81 23.72
C ALA A 182 -16.72 21.41 24.08
N GLU A 183 -18.00 21.32 24.41
CA GLU A 183 -18.76 20.07 24.49
C GLU A 183 -20.10 20.30 23.82
N PHE A 184 -20.46 19.45 22.87
CA PHE A 184 -21.70 19.60 22.11
C PHE A 184 -22.20 18.28 21.57
N THR A 185 -23.52 18.21 21.36
CA THR A 185 -24.19 17.05 20.75
C THR A 185 -24.59 17.39 19.32
N GLN A 186 -24.29 16.46 18.44
CA GLN A 186 -24.57 16.48 17.01
C GLN A 186 -25.67 15.46 16.71
N MET A 187 -26.93 15.87 16.71
CA MET A 187 -28.11 14.97 16.61
C MET A 187 -28.36 14.38 15.21
N SER A 188 -27.42 14.53 14.28
CA SER A 188 -27.45 13.90 12.95
C SER A 188 -26.05 13.40 12.57
N LYS A 189 -25.92 12.09 12.29
CA LYS A 189 -24.70 11.54 11.70
C LYS A 189 -24.37 12.29 10.39
N ILE A 190 -23.15 12.80 10.25
CA ILE A 190 -22.68 13.40 9.00
C ILE A 190 -22.42 12.25 8.02
N GLN A 191 -23.34 12.05 7.06
CA GLN A 191 -23.29 10.97 6.06
C GLN A 191 -21.93 10.96 5.34
N GLY A 192 -21.32 9.78 5.22
CA GLY A 192 -20.11 9.54 4.43
C GLY A 192 -18.77 10.00 5.05
N GLN A 193 -18.75 10.74 6.15
CA GLN A 193 -17.50 11.26 6.75
C GLN A 193 -17.21 10.76 8.17
N ALA A 194 -18.08 9.94 8.76
CA ALA A 194 -17.95 9.51 10.15
C ALA A 194 -16.63 8.78 10.46
N SER A 195 -16.04 8.04 9.53
CA SER A 195 -14.75 7.37 9.73
C SER A 195 -13.53 8.20 9.31
N GLN A 196 -13.73 9.40 8.74
CA GLN A 196 -12.66 10.23 8.18
C GLN A 196 -12.04 11.15 9.25
N LEU A 197 -10.71 11.14 9.27
CA LEU A 197 -9.87 12.09 10.00
C LEU A 197 -8.97 12.81 9.00
N THR A 198 -8.93 14.14 9.07
CA THR A 198 -8.07 14.98 8.23
C THR A 198 -7.29 15.94 9.12
N LEU A 199 -5.97 16.06 8.94
CA LEU A 199 -5.20 17.15 9.53
C LEU A 199 -5.30 18.37 8.62
N VAL A 200 -5.52 19.54 9.20
CA VAL A 200 -5.91 20.74 8.43
C VAL A 200 -4.99 21.90 8.78
N ALA A 201 -4.36 22.49 7.77
CA ALA A 201 -3.60 23.72 7.86
C ALA A 201 -4.02 24.65 6.71
N HIS A 202 -4.64 25.80 7.00
CA HIS A 202 -5.16 26.70 5.97
C HIS A 202 -4.62 28.11 6.14
N ARG A 203 -4.03 28.68 5.08
CA ARG A 203 -3.41 30.03 5.05
C ARG A 203 -2.35 30.25 6.14
N ILE A 204 -1.89 29.18 6.78
CA ILE A 204 -0.78 29.15 7.72
C ILE A 204 -0.09 27.79 7.63
N GLU A 205 1.22 27.78 7.43
CA GLU A 205 2.01 26.54 7.52
C GLU A 205 2.03 26.09 8.99
N SER A 206 1.72 24.82 9.22
CA SER A 206 1.63 24.25 10.56
C SER A 206 2.52 23.04 10.71
N GLN A 207 2.96 22.80 11.94
CA GLN A 207 3.62 21.57 12.33
C GLN A 207 2.65 20.73 13.17
N PHE A 208 2.62 19.44 12.86
CA PHE A 208 1.80 18.44 13.52
C PHE A 208 2.71 17.39 14.14
N ASP A 209 2.39 16.98 15.37
CA ASP A 209 3.12 15.96 16.11
C ASP A 209 2.13 15.06 16.89
N ASN A 210 2.56 13.87 17.30
CA ASN A 210 1.89 13.00 18.26
C ASN A 210 0.40 12.72 18.00
N LEU A 211 0.03 12.40 16.76
CA LEU A 211 -1.32 11.97 16.41
C LEU A 211 -1.60 10.61 17.05
N ALA A 212 -2.70 10.47 17.79
CA ALA A 212 -3.17 9.21 18.33
C ALA A 212 -4.68 9.07 18.13
N ILE A 213 -5.14 7.89 17.71
CA ILE A 213 -6.56 7.55 17.63
C ILE A 213 -6.82 6.42 18.63
N HIS A 214 -7.83 6.60 19.46
CA HIS A 214 -8.27 5.65 20.45
C HIS A 214 -9.70 5.24 20.16
N GLN A 215 -10.02 3.94 20.18
CA GLN A 215 -11.37 3.43 20.28
C GLN A 215 -11.85 3.53 21.73
N ILE A 216 -13.07 4.02 21.93
CA ILE A 216 -13.73 3.99 23.22
C ILE A 216 -14.57 2.72 23.30
N ILE A 217 -14.24 1.84 24.24
CA ILE A 217 -14.96 0.59 24.49
C ILE A 217 -15.71 0.74 25.82
N ALA A 218 -16.98 0.35 25.84
CA ALA A 218 -17.71 0.21 27.11
C ALA A 218 -17.26 -1.09 27.80
N GLY A 219 -16.53 -1.01 28.92
CA GLY A 219 -16.07 -2.17 29.70
C GLY A 219 -14.59 -2.15 30.09
N HIS A 220 -14.11 -3.23 30.72
CA HIS A 220 -12.70 -3.41 31.11
C HIS A 220 -11.81 -3.53 29.87
N ILE A 221 -10.77 -2.71 29.75
CA ILE A 221 -9.74 -2.82 28.72
C ILE A 221 -8.49 -3.31 29.41
N SER A 222 -7.91 -4.38 28.86
CA SER A 222 -6.62 -4.88 29.33
C SER A 222 -5.58 -3.76 29.30
N PRO A 223 -4.79 -3.59 30.36
CA PRO A 223 -3.71 -2.60 30.38
C PRO A 223 -2.57 -2.99 29.42
N ASN A 224 -2.57 -4.21 28.90
CA ASN A 224 -1.55 -4.72 28.01
C ASN A 224 -1.73 -4.23 26.58
N THR A 225 -0.69 -3.62 26.03
CA THR A 225 -0.64 -3.16 24.65
C THR A 225 0.12 -4.10 23.70
N ILE A 226 0.69 -5.19 24.22
CA ILE A 226 1.42 -6.20 23.42
C ILE A 226 0.44 -7.24 22.89
N LEU A 227 0.29 -7.31 21.56
CA LEU A 227 -0.47 -8.35 20.88
C LEU A 227 0.24 -9.71 20.93
N ASN A 228 -0.55 -10.77 20.98
CA ASN A 228 -0.09 -12.17 21.08
C ASN A 228 0.90 -12.35 22.23
N SER A 229 0.61 -11.73 23.38
CA SER A 229 1.55 -11.57 24.50
C SER A 229 1.94 -12.87 25.20
N SER A 230 1.10 -13.91 25.09
CA SER A 230 1.34 -15.28 25.57
C SER A 230 1.72 -16.26 24.46
N PHE A 231 2.05 -15.76 23.25
CA PHE A 231 2.57 -16.58 22.15
C PHE A 231 1.62 -17.70 21.65
N GLU A 232 0.31 -17.53 21.82
CA GLU A 232 -0.71 -18.52 21.44
C GLU A 232 -0.99 -18.57 19.94
N TYR A 233 -0.76 -17.46 19.23
CA TYR A 233 -1.06 -17.34 17.81
C TYR A 233 0.20 -17.51 16.95
N VAL A 234 0.17 -18.47 16.03
CA VAL A 234 1.34 -18.93 15.26
C VAL A 234 1.24 -18.48 13.80
N TRP A 235 2.37 -18.03 13.26
CA TRP A 235 2.60 -17.61 11.89
C TRP A 235 3.78 -18.39 11.32
N ASP A 236 3.55 -19.35 10.41
CA ASP A 236 4.60 -20.20 9.79
C ASP A 236 5.62 -20.74 10.81
N GLY A 237 5.09 -21.32 11.90
CA GLY A 237 5.87 -21.96 12.97
C GLY A 237 6.48 -21.02 14.03
N LEU A 238 6.34 -19.71 13.89
CA LEU A 238 6.81 -18.72 14.87
C LEU A 238 5.65 -17.86 15.41
N PRO A 239 5.75 -17.27 16.61
CA PRO A 239 4.66 -16.45 17.14
C PRO A 239 4.43 -15.18 16.28
N ALA A 240 3.17 -14.93 15.89
CA ALA A 240 2.77 -13.71 15.18
C ALA A 240 3.06 -12.46 16.04
N TYR A 241 3.39 -11.32 15.42
CA TYR A 241 3.75 -10.06 16.11
C TYR A 241 5.01 -10.13 17.00
N TRP A 242 5.81 -11.19 16.88
CA TRP A 242 7.09 -11.34 17.58
C TRP A 242 8.21 -11.62 16.57
N LYS A 243 9.41 -11.15 16.89
CA LYS A 243 10.59 -11.39 16.05
C LYS A 243 11.81 -11.72 16.88
N ASN A 244 12.74 -12.46 16.29
CA ASN A 244 14.04 -12.68 16.92
C ASN A 244 14.90 -11.40 16.87
N TYR A 245 15.72 -11.21 17.89
CA TYR A 245 16.60 -10.06 18.06
C TYR A 245 17.83 -10.25 17.15
N ASN A 246 18.03 -9.34 16.19
CA ASN A 246 19.06 -9.37 15.13
C ASN A 246 18.74 -10.18 13.85
N THR A 247 17.49 -10.47 13.52
CA THR A 247 17.13 -11.29 12.33
C THR A 247 17.38 -10.66 10.96
N ARG A 248 18.20 -9.60 10.84
CA ARG A 248 18.49 -9.05 9.51
C ARG A 248 19.09 -10.12 8.58
N GLU A 249 19.86 -11.06 9.14
CA GLU A 249 20.40 -12.21 8.42
C GLU A 249 20.49 -13.42 9.36
N VAL A 250 19.64 -14.43 9.16
CA VAL A 250 19.62 -15.66 9.97
C VAL A 250 20.94 -16.42 9.89
N SER A 251 21.49 -16.56 8.68
CA SER A 251 22.79 -17.20 8.40
C SER A 251 23.93 -16.63 9.24
N ARG A 252 23.91 -15.33 9.49
CA ARG A 252 24.99 -14.61 10.15
C ARG A 252 25.09 -14.91 11.65
N GLU A 253 23.96 -14.98 12.34
CA GLU A 253 23.93 -15.17 13.80
C GLU A 253 23.81 -16.65 14.18
N PHE A 254 23.18 -17.47 13.33
CA PHE A 254 22.88 -18.89 13.62
C PHE A 254 23.61 -19.88 12.71
N GLY A 255 24.35 -19.40 11.70
CA GLY A 255 24.98 -20.25 10.67
C GLY A 255 23.98 -20.78 9.64
N SER A 256 22.83 -21.29 10.06
CA SER A 256 21.79 -21.79 9.15
C SER A 256 20.38 -21.60 9.73
N HIS A 257 19.38 -21.71 8.86
CA HIS A 257 17.99 -21.68 9.32
C HIS A 257 17.61 -22.90 10.16
N ASP A 258 18.18 -24.08 9.90
CA ASP A 258 17.88 -25.27 10.70
C ASP A 258 18.33 -25.10 12.15
N VAL A 259 19.51 -24.52 12.36
CA VAL A 259 19.99 -24.15 13.70
C VAL A 259 19.06 -23.10 14.31
N PHE A 260 18.66 -22.08 13.55
CA PHE A 260 17.73 -21.06 14.01
C PHE A 260 16.39 -21.63 14.47
N TRP A 261 15.72 -22.50 13.71
CA TRP A 261 14.43 -23.10 14.09
C TRP A 261 14.55 -24.10 15.23
N GLN A 262 15.67 -24.81 15.34
CA GLN A 262 15.95 -25.64 16.50
C GLN A 262 16.08 -24.79 17.77
N MET A 263 16.72 -23.63 17.67
CA MET A 263 16.96 -22.75 18.82
C MET A 263 15.80 -21.84 19.15
N ASN A 264 14.90 -21.55 18.20
CA ASN A 264 13.80 -20.61 18.35
C ASN A 264 12.49 -21.27 17.91
N ARG A 265 11.68 -21.67 18.89
CA ARG A 265 10.41 -22.37 18.63
C ARG A 265 9.45 -22.20 19.79
N LEU A 266 8.20 -22.57 19.56
CA LEU A 266 7.20 -22.70 20.62
C LEU A 266 7.36 -24.05 21.33
N ASP A 267 7.06 -24.08 22.62
CA ASP A 267 7.13 -25.28 23.46
C ASP A 267 5.82 -25.45 24.24
N ALA A 268 5.06 -26.48 23.90
CA ALA A 268 3.79 -26.81 24.55
C ALA A 268 3.95 -27.57 25.88
N THR A 269 5.18 -28.00 26.23
CA THR A 269 5.44 -28.72 27.49
C THR A 269 5.77 -27.78 28.65
N GLN A 270 6.08 -26.52 28.34
CA GLN A 270 6.37 -25.46 29.29
C GLN A 270 5.48 -24.28 28.95
N ALA A 271 4.56 -23.93 29.83
CA ALA A 271 3.72 -22.73 29.71
C ALA A 271 3.55 -22.14 31.11
N HIS A 272 3.50 -20.82 31.21
CA HIS A 272 3.10 -20.14 32.44
C HIS A 272 1.58 -19.95 32.44
N SER A 273 1.04 -19.47 31.32
CA SER A 273 -0.39 -19.44 31.04
C SER A 273 -0.67 -20.05 29.65
N GLY A 274 -1.94 -20.23 29.28
CA GLY A 274 -2.27 -20.73 27.94
C GLY A 274 -1.81 -22.16 27.64
N LYS A 275 -1.41 -22.41 26.39
CA LYS A 275 -1.06 -23.73 25.85
C LYS A 275 0.43 -23.90 25.57
N GLN A 276 1.18 -22.81 25.42
CA GLN A 276 2.58 -22.86 24.99
C GLN A 276 3.36 -21.62 25.41
N SER A 277 4.70 -21.71 25.36
CA SER A 277 5.57 -20.55 25.57
C SER A 277 6.65 -20.44 24.47
N LEU A 278 7.27 -19.27 24.35
CA LEU A 278 8.40 -19.08 23.45
C LEU A 278 9.67 -19.64 24.08
N ARG A 279 10.29 -20.62 23.42
CA ARG A 279 11.57 -21.22 23.80
C ARG A 279 12.69 -20.66 22.92
N ILE A 280 13.68 -20.04 23.55
CA ILE A 280 14.94 -19.62 22.91
C ILE A 280 16.14 -20.36 23.50
N GLN A 281 17.17 -20.57 22.68
CA GLN A 281 18.39 -21.26 23.09
C GLN A 281 19.64 -20.57 22.54
N THR A 282 20.71 -20.61 23.32
CA THR A 282 22.09 -20.22 22.95
C THR A 282 23.03 -21.40 23.26
N ASN A 283 24.21 -21.39 22.64
CA ASN A 283 25.29 -22.33 22.94
C ASN A 283 26.66 -21.69 22.64
N ASP A 284 27.74 -22.47 22.66
CA ASP A 284 29.09 -21.96 22.41
C ASP A 284 29.29 -21.41 20.99
N GLN A 285 28.45 -21.84 20.03
CA GLN A 285 28.48 -21.37 18.63
C GLN A 285 27.55 -20.17 18.42
N VAL A 286 26.35 -20.21 19.02
CA VAL A 286 25.34 -19.15 18.99
C VAL A 286 25.39 -18.43 20.33
N THR A 287 26.34 -17.50 20.41
CA THR A 287 26.65 -16.75 21.64
C THR A 287 25.67 -15.60 21.91
N ARG A 288 24.71 -15.36 21.01
CA ARG A 288 23.71 -14.29 21.14
C ARG A 288 22.38 -14.71 20.52
N ASN A 289 21.33 -14.70 21.33
CA ASN A 289 19.95 -14.92 20.87
C ASN A 289 18.99 -14.01 21.65
N GLY A 290 17.74 -13.91 21.22
CA GLY A 290 16.73 -13.08 21.90
C GLY A 290 15.54 -12.81 21.00
N PHE A 291 14.54 -12.13 21.53
CA PHE A 291 13.33 -11.77 20.78
C PHE A 291 12.80 -10.40 21.21
N SER A 292 11.91 -9.83 20.41
CA SER A 292 11.25 -8.56 20.68
C SER A 292 9.84 -8.54 20.09
N SER A 293 8.92 -7.87 20.77
CA SER A 293 7.56 -7.65 20.30
C SER A 293 7.51 -6.76 19.06
N HIS A 294 6.36 -6.72 18.41
CA HIS A 294 6.00 -5.66 17.47
C HIS A 294 5.85 -4.31 18.21
N ASN A 295 5.76 -3.22 17.45
CA ASN A 295 5.55 -1.88 17.99
C ASN A 295 4.27 -1.86 18.85
N SER A 296 4.45 -1.53 20.12
CA SER A 296 3.37 -1.38 21.09
C SER A 296 3.22 0.10 21.45
N PRO A 297 1.99 0.62 21.53
CA PRO A 297 1.77 2.02 21.84
C PRO A 297 2.21 2.38 23.27
N VAL A 298 2.88 3.52 23.42
CA VAL A 298 3.29 4.14 24.70
C VAL A 298 3.00 5.64 24.69
N SER A 299 2.96 6.28 25.86
CA SER A 299 2.62 7.71 25.97
C SER A 299 3.87 8.52 26.24
N MET A 300 4.25 9.40 25.31
CA MET A 300 5.42 10.28 25.47
C MET A 300 5.32 11.09 26.77
N GLY A 301 6.43 11.24 27.50
CA GLY A 301 6.49 11.97 28.76
C GLY A 301 5.79 11.30 29.94
N HIS A 302 5.19 10.12 29.75
CA HIS A 302 4.52 9.35 30.80
C HIS A 302 5.21 8.01 31.00
N PRO A 303 5.50 7.61 32.25
CA PRO A 303 6.19 6.35 32.49
C PRO A 303 5.37 5.15 31.99
N PHE A 304 6.06 4.15 31.45
CA PHE A 304 5.46 2.87 31.09
C PHE A 304 6.37 1.72 31.53
N THR A 305 5.78 0.55 31.75
CA THR A 305 6.49 -0.64 32.19
C THR A 305 6.29 -1.80 31.23
N PHE A 306 7.39 -2.41 30.82
CA PHE A 306 7.43 -3.72 30.19
C PHE A 306 7.66 -4.79 31.25
N SER A 307 6.92 -5.90 31.20
CA SER A 307 7.11 -7.06 32.07
C SER A 307 6.94 -8.35 31.29
N ILE A 308 7.53 -9.44 31.78
CA ILE A 308 7.48 -10.75 31.13
C ILE A 308 7.78 -11.85 32.15
N TRP A 309 7.15 -13.02 31.99
CA TRP A 309 7.46 -14.20 32.78
C TRP A 309 8.54 -15.03 32.09
N LEU A 310 9.56 -15.42 32.86
CA LEU A 310 10.70 -16.16 32.34
C LEU A 310 11.02 -17.37 33.22
N LYS A 311 11.50 -18.43 32.59
CA LYS A 311 12.04 -19.65 33.21
C LYS A 311 13.27 -20.11 32.43
N ALA A 312 14.28 -20.65 33.10
CA ALA A 312 15.47 -21.22 32.47
C ALA A 312 15.61 -22.72 32.78
N ASP A 313 16.43 -23.43 32.00
CA ASP A 313 16.77 -24.84 32.22
C ASP A 313 17.75 -25.05 33.37
N GLN A 314 18.49 -24.01 33.75
CA GLN A 314 19.49 -23.99 34.81
C GLN A 314 19.32 -22.75 35.71
N PRO A 315 19.82 -22.77 36.96
CA PRO A 315 19.76 -21.62 37.83
C PRO A 315 20.77 -20.54 37.42
N ASN A 316 20.51 -19.30 37.83
CA ASN A 316 21.42 -18.16 37.71
C ASN A 316 21.80 -17.76 36.28
N ILE A 317 20.89 -17.91 35.31
CA ILE A 317 21.17 -17.56 33.91
C ILE A 317 21.09 -16.04 33.71
N PRO A 318 22.19 -15.38 33.30
CA PRO A 318 22.16 -13.95 33.01
C PRO A 318 21.41 -13.67 31.70
N ALA A 319 20.43 -12.78 31.75
CA ALA A 319 19.73 -12.26 30.58
C ALA A 319 19.55 -10.74 30.70
N THR A 320 19.08 -10.09 29.63
CA THR A 320 18.84 -8.64 29.63
C THR A 320 17.46 -8.36 29.05
N LEU A 321 16.59 -7.73 29.84
CA LEU A 321 15.37 -7.12 29.31
C LEU A 321 15.76 -5.90 28.48
N ILE A 322 15.13 -5.74 27.33
CA ILE A 322 15.35 -4.63 26.42
C ILE A 322 14.01 -3.99 26.11
N VAL A 323 13.95 -2.67 26.30
CA VAL A 323 12.90 -1.83 25.73
C VAL A 323 13.55 -0.93 24.69
N TRP A 324 13.04 -0.97 23.46
CA TRP A 324 13.46 -0.06 22.40
C TRP A 324 12.32 0.88 22.06
N GLU A 325 12.52 2.17 22.28
CA GLU A 325 11.67 3.23 21.74
C GLU A 325 11.91 3.32 20.23
N THR A 326 10.85 3.37 19.40
CA THR A 326 10.99 3.30 17.94
C THR A 326 11.84 4.45 17.39
N TYR A 327 12.95 4.11 16.72
CA TYR A 327 14.04 5.02 16.31
C TYR A 327 14.69 5.83 17.45
N GLY A 328 14.38 5.49 18.70
CA GLY A 328 14.89 6.10 19.90
C GLY A 328 15.97 5.25 20.58
N LYS A 329 16.12 5.48 21.89
CA LYS A 329 17.12 4.80 22.71
C LYS A 329 16.67 3.40 23.11
N HIS A 330 17.65 2.56 23.43
CA HIS A 330 17.43 1.29 24.11
C HIS A 330 17.58 1.49 25.62
N THR A 331 16.55 1.13 26.38
CA THR A 331 16.64 0.94 27.83
C THR A 331 16.87 -0.54 28.10
N ARG A 332 17.85 -0.86 28.95
CA ARG A 332 18.28 -2.24 29.21
C ARG A 332 18.35 -2.50 30.71
N LYS A 333 17.89 -3.67 31.13
CA LYS A 333 17.97 -4.12 32.52
C LYS A 333 18.54 -5.55 32.58
N PRO A 334 19.77 -5.73 33.10
CA PRO A 334 20.29 -7.05 33.40
C PRO A 334 19.40 -7.75 34.44
N ILE A 335 19.13 -9.03 34.23
CA ILE A 335 18.34 -9.87 35.11
C ILE A 335 19.01 -11.25 35.24
N VAL A 336 18.65 -11.99 36.28
CA VAL A 336 19.12 -13.36 36.51
C VAL A 336 17.89 -14.26 36.58
N VAL A 337 17.81 -15.21 35.65
CA VAL A 337 16.65 -16.11 35.49
C VAL A 337 16.94 -17.45 36.16
N GLY A 338 15.96 -17.97 36.91
CA GLY A 338 16.03 -19.26 37.60
C GLY A 338 15.21 -20.36 36.93
N THR A 339 15.15 -21.53 37.56
CA THR A 339 14.44 -22.71 37.04
C THR A 339 12.93 -22.72 37.32
N GLN A 340 12.41 -21.70 38.00
CA GLN A 340 10.99 -21.51 38.25
C GLN A 340 10.51 -20.28 37.47
N TRP A 341 9.23 -20.27 37.08
CA TRP A 341 8.62 -19.12 36.47
C TRP A 341 8.68 -17.92 37.42
N GLN A 342 9.27 -16.82 36.94
CA GLN A 342 9.38 -15.58 37.67
C GLN A 342 9.10 -14.41 36.73
N ARG A 343 8.36 -13.42 37.22
CA ARG A 343 8.10 -12.19 36.48
C ARG A 343 9.25 -11.19 36.64
N PHE A 344 9.68 -10.63 35.53
CA PHE A 344 10.67 -9.55 35.46
C PHE A 344 10.05 -8.31 34.80
N SER A 345 10.55 -7.12 35.14
CA SER A 345 10.05 -5.87 34.57
C SER A 345 11.13 -4.81 34.37
N LEU A 346 10.89 -3.89 33.43
CA LEU A 346 11.70 -2.74 33.08
C LEU A 346 10.77 -1.54 32.83
N THR A 347 11.02 -0.43 33.54
CA THR A 347 10.25 0.82 33.41
C THR A 347 11.05 1.87 32.65
N VAL A 348 10.39 2.58 31.74
CA VAL A 348 10.91 3.78 31.08
C VAL A 348 10.16 4.97 31.65
N ASP A 349 10.86 5.86 32.34
CA ASP A 349 10.21 6.92 33.15
C ASP A 349 9.71 8.11 32.31
N ASP A 350 10.43 8.45 31.24
CA ASP A 350 10.20 9.64 30.41
C ASP A 350 10.43 9.31 28.93
N PRO A 351 9.53 8.51 28.32
CA PRO A 351 9.67 8.11 26.92
C PRO A 351 9.58 9.31 25.99
N LYS A 352 10.40 9.29 24.94
CA LYS A 352 10.52 10.31 23.90
C LYS A 352 9.89 9.89 22.57
N LYS A 353 9.39 8.67 22.50
CA LYS A 353 8.67 8.14 21.34
C LYS A 353 7.31 7.63 21.75
N THR A 354 6.46 7.49 20.76
CA THR A 354 5.06 7.09 20.91
C THR A 354 4.83 5.60 20.82
N THR A 355 5.83 4.85 20.36
CA THR A 355 5.81 3.40 20.28
C THR A 355 7.09 2.81 20.84
N ALA A 356 6.98 1.64 21.44
CA ALA A 356 8.11 0.90 21.99
C ALA A 356 7.96 -0.60 21.75
N ARG A 357 9.06 -1.33 21.88
CA ARG A 357 9.08 -2.79 21.88
C ARG A 357 9.70 -3.31 23.14
N GLY A 358 9.08 -4.33 23.72
CA GLY A 358 9.68 -5.13 24.79
C GLY A 358 10.38 -6.34 24.22
N GLY A 359 11.35 -6.88 24.95
CA GLY A 359 12.08 -8.06 24.52
C GLY A 359 13.13 -8.53 25.51
N LEU A 360 13.81 -9.60 25.11
CA LEU A 360 14.86 -10.25 25.89
C LEU A 360 16.08 -10.49 25.00
N GLN A 361 17.27 -10.36 25.58
CA GLN A 361 18.53 -10.80 24.99
C GLN A 361 19.26 -11.75 25.92
N LEU A 362 19.76 -12.85 25.35
CA LEU A 362 20.53 -13.90 25.99
C LEU A 362 21.92 -13.98 25.35
N LYS A 363 22.96 -14.06 26.18
CA LYS A 363 24.37 -14.14 25.74
C LYS A 363 25.18 -15.26 26.39
N THR A 364 24.51 -16.10 27.17
CA THR A 364 25.13 -17.19 27.91
C THR A 364 24.47 -18.48 27.43
N PRO A 365 25.22 -19.58 27.19
CA PRO A 365 24.64 -20.88 26.83
C PRO A 365 23.55 -21.33 27.80
N ALA A 366 22.29 -21.32 27.37
CA ALA A 366 21.14 -21.74 28.16
C ALA A 366 19.89 -21.90 27.28
N VAL A 367 18.86 -22.51 27.86
CA VAL A 367 17.49 -22.48 27.32
C VAL A 367 16.64 -21.58 28.22
N ILE A 368 15.92 -20.65 27.61
CA ILE A 368 14.94 -19.80 28.30
C ILE A 368 13.58 -19.98 27.66
N TRP A 369 12.56 -20.16 28.49
CA TRP A 369 11.16 -20.03 28.15
C TRP A 369 10.64 -18.66 28.59
N ALA A 370 9.83 -18.05 27.73
CA ALA A 370 9.23 -16.75 27.96
C ALA A 370 7.74 -16.80 27.67
N ASP A 371 6.97 -16.14 28.53
CA ASP A 371 5.51 -16.14 28.46
C ASP A 371 4.93 -14.84 29.07
N ASP A 372 3.66 -14.57 28.83
CA ASP A 372 2.87 -13.52 29.48
C ASP A 372 3.56 -12.14 29.49
N ALA A 373 3.97 -11.68 28.30
CA ALA A 373 4.59 -10.37 28.13
C ALA A 373 3.56 -9.24 28.22
N GLN A 374 3.86 -8.18 28.95
CA GLN A 374 2.94 -7.06 29.13
C GLN A 374 3.63 -5.71 29.03
N MET A 375 3.06 -4.80 28.24
CA MET A 375 3.43 -3.39 28.21
C MET A 375 2.25 -2.55 28.62
N GLN A 376 2.45 -1.67 29.61
CA GLN A 376 1.38 -0.88 30.22
C GLN A 376 1.86 0.49 30.69
N VAL A 377 0.93 1.44 30.78
CA VAL A 377 1.20 2.75 31.38
C VAL A 377 1.41 2.61 32.89
N GLY A 378 2.34 3.39 33.43
CA GLY A 378 2.71 3.42 34.84
C GLY A 378 4.01 2.68 35.14
N SER A 379 4.53 2.88 36.35
CA SER A 379 5.82 2.35 36.81
C SER A 379 5.72 0.99 37.51
N ILE A 380 4.50 0.45 37.68
CA ILE A 380 4.24 -0.77 38.43
C ILE A 380 3.50 -1.76 37.51
N PRO A 381 4.02 -2.98 37.31
CA PRO A 381 3.29 -4.02 36.59
C PRO A 381 1.99 -4.41 37.32
N THR A 382 0.88 -4.50 36.59
CA THR A 382 -0.39 -5.09 37.09
C THR A 382 -0.44 -6.57 36.77
N ASP A 383 -1.43 -7.32 37.24
CA ASP A 383 -1.62 -8.72 36.83
C ASP A 383 -1.64 -8.87 35.30
N TYR A 384 -1.19 -10.03 34.83
CA TYR A 384 -1.11 -10.29 33.40
C TYR A 384 -2.52 -10.45 32.82
N GLU A 385 -2.76 -9.77 31.70
CA GLU A 385 -3.93 -9.96 30.87
C GLU A 385 -3.54 -9.95 29.38
N PRO A 386 -4.17 -10.79 28.54
CA PRO A 386 -4.04 -10.68 27.08
C PRO A 386 -4.44 -9.28 26.61
N ALA A 387 -3.85 -8.81 25.51
CA ALA A 387 -4.20 -7.48 25.02
C ALA A 387 -5.64 -7.47 24.48
N SER A 388 -6.38 -6.38 24.71
CA SER A 388 -7.72 -6.25 24.12
C SER A 388 -7.72 -6.36 22.60
N GLY A 389 -6.59 -6.02 21.96
CA GLY A 389 -6.39 -6.15 20.52
C GLY A 389 -6.18 -7.57 20.03
N ASP A 390 -6.01 -8.57 20.92
CA ASP A 390 -5.89 -9.98 20.52
C ASP A 390 -7.19 -10.52 19.87
N VAL A 391 -8.28 -9.74 19.92
CA VAL A 391 -9.51 -10.00 19.16
C VAL A 391 -9.24 -10.23 17.66
N VAL A 392 -8.20 -9.61 17.10
CA VAL A 392 -7.80 -9.79 15.68
C VAL A 392 -7.41 -11.23 15.35
N PHE A 393 -7.01 -12.03 16.34
CA PHE A 393 -6.69 -13.44 16.17
C PHE A 393 -7.88 -14.38 16.44
N THR A 394 -8.94 -13.86 17.05
CA THR A 394 -10.17 -14.62 17.37
C THR A 394 -11.28 -14.42 16.34
N GLN A 395 -11.10 -13.50 15.40
CA GLN A 395 -11.98 -13.38 14.24
C GLN A 395 -11.66 -14.50 13.25
N ASP A 396 -12.39 -15.62 13.37
CA ASP A 396 -12.45 -16.68 12.36
C ASP A 396 -13.13 -16.22 11.04
N GLU A 397 -13.50 -14.94 10.92
CA GLU A 397 -14.11 -14.37 9.71
C GLU A 397 -13.11 -13.47 8.98
N GLN A 398 -12.56 -13.99 7.88
CA GLN A 398 -12.26 -13.11 6.75
C GLN A 398 -13.55 -12.35 6.38
N PRO A 399 -13.51 -11.03 6.12
CA PRO A 399 -14.72 -10.29 5.79
C PRO A 399 -15.40 -10.95 4.60
N ASN A 400 -16.64 -11.41 4.79
CA ASN A 400 -17.49 -12.00 3.75
C ASN A 400 -17.78 -10.96 2.65
N LEU A 401 -16.85 -10.82 1.70
CA LEU A 401 -17.11 -10.14 0.43
C LEU A 401 -18.11 -10.99 -0.34
N GLN A 402 -19.37 -10.54 -0.40
CA GLN A 402 -20.37 -11.19 -1.25
C GLN A 402 -19.93 -11.05 -2.71
N PRO A 403 -20.04 -12.12 -3.52
CA PRO A 403 -19.54 -12.10 -4.90
C PRO A 403 -20.25 -11.03 -5.74
N THR A 404 -19.47 -10.28 -6.52
CA THR A 404 -19.99 -9.32 -7.51
C THR A 404 -20.75 -10.04 -8.62
N ARG A 405 -21.84 -9.45 -9.11
CA ARG A 405 -22.65 -10.02 -10.19
C ARG A 405 -22.20 -9.51 -11.54
N SER A 406 -22.45 -10.29 -12.59
CA SER A 406 -22.15 -9.92 -13.98
C SER A 406 -23.42 -9.83 -14.80
N TYR A 407 -23.54 -8.78 -15.61
CA TYR A 407 -24.66 -8.54 -16.50
C TYR A 407 -24.18 -8.32 -17.93
N ALA A 408 -25.02 -8.65 -18.90
CA ALA A 408 -24.83 -8.30 -20.31
C ALA A 408 -25.81 -7.20 -20.68
N LEU A 409 -25.30 -6.15 -21.31
CA LEU A 409 -26.11 -5.02 -21.77
C LEU A 409 -26.75 -5.34 -23.13
N ALA A 410 -28.03 -5.03 -23.28
CA ALA A 410 -28.75 -5.22 -24.54
C ALA A 410 -28.57 -4.04 -25.50
N GLN A 411 -28.62 -4.31 -26.80
CA GLN A 411 -28.66 -3.25 -27.81
C GLN A 411 -30.06 -2.66 -27.93
N GLY A 412 -30.16 -1.35 -28.05
CA GLY A 412 -31.42 -0.64 -28.27
C GLY A 412 -31.27 0.87 -28.19
N LYS A 413 -32.17 1.58 -28.87
CA LYS A 413 -32.23 3.04 -28.91
C LYS A 413 -33.62 3.50 -28.47
N PRO A 414 -33.79 3.89 -27.20
CA PRO A 414 -35.07 4.39 -26.71
C PRO A 414 -35.39 5.79 -27.26
N THR A 415 -36.66 6.15 -27.22
CA THR A 415 -37.16 7.49 -27.51
C THR A 415 -36.80 8.39 -26.34
N PHE A 416 -35.89 9.33 -26.56
CA PHE A 416 -35.43 10.23 -25.50
C PHE A 416 -36.44 11.34 -25.22
N ASP A 417 -37.55 11.04 -24.53
CA ASP A 417 -38.67 11.92 -24.25
C ASP A 417 -38.90 12.26 -22.76
N GLY A 418 -38.17 11.61 -21.86
CA GLY A 418 -38.25 11.76 -20.41
C GLY A 418 -39.13 10.72 -19.72
N ASN A 419 -39.71 9.75 -20.43
CA ASN A 419 -40.56 8.71 -19.87
C ASN A 419 -40.03 7.30 -20.18
N ILE A 420 -40.19 6.37 -19.26
CA ILE A 420 -39.80 4.98 -19.43
C ILE A 420 -40.98 4.17 -19.98
N GLY A 421 -41.02 3.99 -21.30
CA GLY A 421 -42.10 3.30 -22.04
C GLY A 421 -41.75 1.90 -22.58
N ASP A 422 -42.55 1.43 -23.55
CA ASP A 422 -42.44 0.11 -24.16
C ASP A 422 -41.15 -0.13 -24.97
N ASP A 423 -40.49 0.94 -25.40
CA ASP A 423 -39.20 0.91 -26.09
C ASP A 423 -38.03 0.46 -25.19
N TRP A 424 -38.20 0.56 -23.87
CA TRP A 424 -37.27 0.03 -22.87
C TRP A 424 -37.48 -1.47 -22.55
N ARG A 425 -38.43 -2.16 -23.22
CA ARG A 425 -38.78 -3.57 -22.91
C ARG A 425 -37.63 -4.58 -22.99
N ASN A 426 -36.62 -4.30 -23.80
CA ASN A 426 -35.46 -5.17 -24.00
C ASN A 426 -34.25 -4.78 -23.11
N ALA A 427 -34.39 -3.76 -22.28
CA ALA A 427 -33.32 -3.25 -21.44
C ALA A 427 -32.89 -4.27 -20.38
N LEU A 428 -31.63 -4.19 -19.97
CA LEU A 428 -31.19 -4.82 -18.72
C LEU A 428 -31.93 -4.14 -17.56
N VAL A 429 -32.71 -4.91 -16.80
CA VAL A 429 -33.50 -4.39 -15.66
C VAL A 429 -32.83 -4.75 -14.35
N LEU A 430 -32.60 -3.75 -13.50
CA LEU A 430 -32.11 -3.91 -12.12
C LEU A 430 -33.12 -3.28 -11.16
N ASP A 431 -33.79 -4.11 -10.35
CA ASP A 431 -34.82 -3.66 -9.40
C ASP A 431 -34.56 -4.09 -7.95
N ASP A 432 -33.45 -4.80 -7.70
CA ASP A 432 -33.02 -5.26 -6.38
C ASP A 432 -32.09 -4.24 -5.70
N PHE A 433 -32.57 -3.00 -5.56
CA PHE A 433 -31.86 -1.96 -4.82
C PHE A 433 -31.87 -2.25 -3.32
N ARG A 434 -30.70 -2.16 -2.70
CA ARG A 434 -30.46 -2.48 -1.29
C ARG A 434 -29.84 -1.27 -0.60
N ILE A 435 -30.28 -1.01 0.62
CA ILE A 435 -29.70 0.02 1.48
C ILE A 435 -28.25 -0.34 1.76
N ALA A 436 -27.32 0.56 1.44
CA ALA A 436 -25.90 0.37 1.70
C ALA A 436 -25.65 0.22 3.21
N GLY A 437 -24.98 -0.85 3.63
CA GLY A 437 -24.77 -1.17 5.06
C GLY A 437 -24.63 -2.68 5.30
N PRO A 438 -24.14 -3.10 6.48
CA PRO A 438 -23.83 -4.51 6.76
C PRO A 438 -25.03 -5.46 6.59
N ASP A 439 -26.25 -4.99 6.85
CA ASP A 439 -27.47 -5.80 6.76
C ASP A 439 -28.07 -5.92 5.35
N MET A 440 -27.64 -5.07 4.38
CA MET A 440 -28.12 -5.04 2.99
C MET A 440 -29.65 -5.22 2.83
N LYS A 441 -30.45 -4.42 3.56
CA LYS A 441 -31.91 -4.51 3.51
C LYS A 441 -32.45 -3.99 2.16
N PRO A 442 -33.57 -4.53 1.61
CA PRO A 442 -34.23 -3.94 0.45
C PRO A 442 -34.53 -2.44 0.62
N SER A 443 -34.46 -1.65 -0.45
CA SER A 443 -34.81 -0.23 -0.41
C SER A 443 -36.26 -0.04 0.05
N ARG A 444 -36.52 1.00 0.85
CA ARG A 444 -37.86 1.25 1.40
C ARG A 444 -38.82 1.74 0.33
N GLU A 445 -38.33 2.55 -0.61
CA GLU A 445 -39.07 2.91 -1.81
C GLU A 445 -38.46 2.21 -3.03
N LYS A 446 -39.32 1.61 -3.85
CA LYS A 446 -38.87 0.84 -5.01
C LYS A 446 -38.11 1.74 -5.99
N THR A 447 -36.99 1.25 -6.50
CA THR A 447 -36.25 1.89 -7.58
C THR A 447 -35.94 0.84 -8.63
N VAL A 448 -36.16 1.19 -9.90
CA VAL A 448 -35.88 0.31 -11.04
C VAL A 448 -34.98 1.06 -12.00
N ALA A 449 -33.83 0.49 -12.31
CA ALA A 449 -32.94 0.98 -13.34
C ALA A 449 -33.01 0.09 -14.58
N ARG A 450 -32.93 0.70 -15.75
CA ARG A 450 -32.92 0.06 -17.06
C ARG A 450 -31.72 0.54 -17.86
N LEU A 451 -31.04 -0.35 -18.56
CA LEU A 451 -29.86 0.00 -19.35
C LEU A 451 -29.96 -0.58 -20.77
N LEU A 452 -29.59 0.25 -21.74
CA LEU A 452 -29.46 -0.08 -23.16
C LEU A 452 -28.20 0.58 -23.73
N ALA A 453 -27.74 0.14 -24.88
CA ALA A 453 -26.76 0.88 -25.68
C ALA A 453 -27.06 0.79 -27.18
N ASP A 454 -26.78 1.86 -27.93
CA ASP A 454 -26.69 1.82 -29.38
C ASP A 454 -25.24 2.09 -29.83
N GLU A 455 -25.00 2.35 -31.12
CA GLU A 455 -23.63 2.62 -31.61
C GLU A 455 -23.01 3.88 -31.01
N ASP A 456 -23.82 4.83 -30.52
CA ASP A 456 -23.39 6.17 -30.15
C ASP A 456 -23.46 6.42 -28.64
N TYR A 457 -24.44 5.84 -27.96
CA TYR A 457 -24.76 6.17 -26.57
C TYR A 457 -24.94 4.95 -25.67
N LEU A 458 -24.51 5.11 -24.41
CA LEU A 458 -25.08 4.37 -23.29
C LEU A 458 -26.37 5.06 -22.84
N TYR A 459 -27.45 4.29 -22.68
CA TYR A 459 -28.73 4.75 -22.17
C TYR A 459 -29.00 4.17 -20.78
N ILE A 460 -29.41 5.02 -19.84
CA ILE A 460 -29.81 4.62 -18.49
C ILE A 460 -31.18 5.26 -18.18
N GLY A 461 -32.15 4.42 -17.82
CA GLY A 461 -33.48 4.82 -17.42
C GLY A 461 -33.71 4.52 -15.94
N TYR A 462 -34.10 5.52 -15.16
CA TYR A 462 -34.49 5.34 -13.75
C TYR A 462 -35.99 5.52 -13.60
N THR A 463 -36.63 4.60 -12.87
CA THR A 463 -37.98 4.74 -12.32
C THR A 463 -37.88 4.73 -10.80
N CYS A 464 -38.03 5.89 -10.17
CA CYS A 464 -37.85 6.10 -8.74
C CYS A 464 -39.20 6.34 -8.08
N TYR A 465 -39.76 5.32 -7.43
CA TYR A 465 -41.05 5.44 -6.75
C TYR A 465 -40.91 6.31 -5.50
N THR A 466 -41.79 7.31 -5.38
CA THR A 466 -41.94 8.21 -4.23
C THR A 466 -43.10 9.16 -4.52
N GLN A 467 -43.85 9.57 -3.50
CA GLN A 467 -44.96 10.50 -3.74
C GLN A 467 -44.42 11.89 -4.09
N ALA A 468 -44.97 12.54 -5.13
CA ALA A 468 -44.47 13.81 -5.64
C ALA A 468 -44.30 14.89 -4.54
N GLN A 469 -45.23 14.96 -3.58
CA GLN A 469 -45.19 15.90 -2.45
C GLN A 469 -44.05 15.66 -1.45
N LYS A 470 -43.38 14.51 -1.50
CA LYS A 470 -42.29 14.11 -0.61
C LYS A 470 -40.90 14.39 -1.19
N LEU A 471 -40.81 14.70 -2.48
CA LEU A 471 -39.56 14.96 -3.17
C LEU A 471 -38.85 16.19 -2.61
N LYS A 472 -37.59 16.01 -2.20
CA LYS A 472 -36.67 17.10 -1.85
C LYS A 472 -35.61 17.19 -2.93
N VAL A 473 -35.72 18.20 -3.78
CA VAL A 473 -34.84 18.38 -4.95
C VAL A 473 -33.97 19.61 -4.78
N ILE A 474 -32.69 19.47 -5.12
CA ILE A 474 -31.72 20.55 -5.11
C ILE A 474 -31.52 21.02 -6.55
N SER A 475 -31.98 22.21 -6.88
CA SER A 475 -31.95 22.75 -8.25
C SER A 475 -30.52 23.06 -8.75
N GLY A 476 -30.32 22.90 -10.06
CA GLY A 476 -29.09 23.27 -10.77
C GLY A 476 -28.03 22.17 -10.86
N ASP A 477 -27.11 22.35 -11.81
CA ASP A 477 -26.02 21.41 -12.12
C ASP A 477 -24.86 21.55 -11.13
N THR A 478 -25.11 21.17 -9.89
CA THR A 478 -24.18 21.37 -8.77
C THR A 478 -23.84 20.06 -8.07
N LEU A 479 -22.67 19.99 -7.41
CA LEU A 479 -22.33 18.82 -6.57
C LEU A 479 -23.29 18.63 -5.39
N LYS A 480 -24.02 19.67 -4.99
CA LYS A 480 -25.03 19.56 -3.92
C LYS A 480 -26.21 18.69 -4.35
N LEU A 481 -26.41 18.46 -5.65
CA LEU A 481 -27.45 17.58 -6.16
C LEU A 481 -27.45 16.20 -5.50
N PHE A 482 -26.26 15.65 -5.24
CA PHE A 482 -26.09 14.34 -4.60
C PHE A 482 -26.60 14.26 -3.15
N ALA A 483 -26.92 15.41 -2.51
CA ALA A 483 -27.53 15.46 -1.18
C ALA A 483 -29.07 15.51 -1.21
N GLY A 484 -29.69 15.67 -2.39
CA GLY A 484 -31.14 15.64 -2.59
C GLY A 484 -31.65 14.26 -3.03
N ASP A 485 -32.92 14.15 -3.42
CA ASP A 485 -33.37 12.95 -4.15
C ASP A 485 -32.69 12.95 -5.53
N CYS A 486 -31.84 11.97 -5.76
CA CYS A 486 -31.15 11.80 -7.03
C CYS A 486 -30.93 10.33 -7.38
N ALA A 487 -30.94 10.06 -8.68
CA ALA A 487 -30.41 8.84 -9.25
C ALA A 487 -28.91 9.05 -9.47
N ASP A 488 -28.12 8.10 -8.99
CA ASP A 488 -26.66 8.16 -8.96
C ASP A 488 -26.11 6.93 -9.67
N PHE A 489 -25.06 7.08 -10.47
CA PHE A 489 -24.41 5.92 -11.06
C PHE A 489 -22.93 6.13 -11.30
N PHE A 490 -22.20 5.05 -11.11
CA PHE A 490 -20.77 4.97 -11.38
C PHE A 490 -20.50 4.04 -12.54
N ILE A 491 -19.55 4.43 -13.38
CA ILE A 491 -19.11 3.65 -14.53
C ILE A 491 -17.58 3.63 -14.55
N ASP A 492 -17.00 2.46 -14.38
CA ASP A 492 -15.59 2.18 -14.63
C ASP A 492 -15.49 1.46 -15.98
N THR A 493 -15.05 2.20 -16.98
CA THR A 493 -14.89 1.73 -18.35
C THR A 493 -13.65 0.83 -18.56
N ALA A 494 -12.78 0.70 -17.55
CA ALA A 494 -11.62 -0.18 -17.55
C ALA A 494 -11.89 -1.54 -16.88
N GLY A 495 -12.94 -1.61 -16.06
CA GLY A 495 -13.33 -2.83 -15.36
C GLY A 495 -12.37 -3.22 -14.23
N THR A 496 -11.49 -2.31 -13.82
CA THR A 496 -10.44 -2.53 -12.82
C THR A 496 -10.94 -2.37 -11.39
N ARG A 497 -12.11 -1.75 -11.19
CA ARG A 497 -12.63 -1.36 -9.86
C ARG A 497 -11.70 -0.42 -9.09
N MET A 498 -10.88 0.34 -9.81
CA MET A 498 -9.89 1.26 -9.21
C MET A 498 -10.23 2.74 -9.41
N ASP A 499 -10.98 3.06 -10.47
CA ASP A 499 -11.40 4.43 -10.76
C ASP A 499 -12.67 4.41 -11.64
N SER A 500 -13.52 5.41 -11.51
CA SER A 500 -14.82 5.45 -12.20
C SER A 500 -15.27 6.87 -12.50
N TYR A 501 -16.04 7.03 -13.56
CA TYR A 501 -16.90 8.20 -13.75
C TYR A 501 -18.08 8.14 -12.79
N HIS A 502 -18.52 9.29 -12.28
CA HIS A 502 -19.66 9.41 -11.38
C HIS A 502 -20.66 10.41 -11.95
N PHE A 503 -21.93 10.03 -11.98
CA PHE A 503 -23.00 10.84 -12.55
C PHE A 503 -24.19 10.91 -11.60
N GLY A 504 -24.85 12.07 -11.56
CA GLY A 504 -26.06 12.27 -10.78
C GLY A 504 -27.11 13.06 -11.54
N VAL A 505 -28.37 12.64 -11.40
CA VAL A 505 -29.56 13.30 -11.95
C VAL A 505 -30.61 13.44 -10.86
N ASN A 506 -31.28 14.59 -10.79
CA ASN A 506 -32.40 14.81 -9.90
C ASN A 506 -33.75 14.89 -10.66
N PRO A 507 -34.90 14.87 -9.97
CA PRO A 507 -36.21 14.93 -10.61
C PRO A 507 -36.55 16.23 -11.37
N ASP A 508 -35.77 17.30 -11.21
CA ASP A 508 -35.90 18.57 -11.96
C ASP A 508 -35.00 18.63 -13.21
N GLY A 509 -34.29 17.53 -13.53
CA GLY A 509 -33.38 17.47 -14.67
C GLY A 509 -32.03 18.14 -14.41
N GLY A 510 -31.74 18.56 -13.17
CA GLY A 510 -30.39 18.93 -12.78
C GLY A 510 -29.46 17.73 -12.94
N LYS A 511 -28.26 17.96 -13.45
CA LYS A 511 -27.29 16.90 -13.75
C LYS A 511 -25.87 17.29 -13.33
N LYS A 512 -25.10 16.32 -12.87
CA LYS A 512 -23.69 16.53 -12.55
C LYS A 512 -22.87 15.30 -12.90
N ALA A 513 -21.74 15.51 -13.57
CA ALA A 513 -20.74 14.47 -13.78
C ALA A 513 -19.47 14.75 -12.98
N ILE A 514 -18.71 13.72 -12.67
CA ILE A 514 -17.36 13.80 -12.12
C ILE A 514 -16.53 12.80 -12.92
N GLY A 515 -15.43 13.29 -13.50
CA GLY A 515 -14.52 12.47 -14.28
C GLY A 515 -13.72 11.51 -13.42
N ARG A 516 -13.05 10.58 -14.08
CA ARG A 516 -11.98 9.74 -13.50
C ARG A 516 -11.00 10.53 -12.64
N ASN A 517 -10.44 9.88 -11.62
CA ASN A 517 -9.63 10.48 -10.56
C ASN A 517 -10.34 11.63 -9.80
N GLY A 518 -11.67 11.62 -9.76
CA GLY A 518 -12.47 12.64 -9.10
C GLY A 518 -12.43 14.01 -9.79
N ASN A 519 -12.23 14.07 -11.11
CA ASN A 519 -12.15 15.31 -11.86
C ASN A 519 -13.49 16.05 -11.90
N LEU A 520 -13.69 16.99 -10.98
CA LEU A 520 -14.93 17.78 -10.83
C LEU A 520 -15.18 18.75 -12.00
N ALA A 521 -14.13 19.11 -12.76
CA ALA A 521 -14.19 20.03 -13.89
C ALA A 521 -14.68 19.36 -15.18
N TRP A 522 -14.54 18.03 -15.28
CA TRP A 522 -15.03 17.27 -16.42
C TRP A 522 -16.56 17.20 -16.42
N GLN A 523 -17.18 17.86 -17.41
CA GLN A 523 -18.63 17.85 -17.66
C GLN A 523 -18.85 17.53 -19.14
N PRO A 524 -19.05 16.26 -19.52
CA PRO A 524 -19.25 15.90 -20.92
C PRO A 524 -20.60 16.40 -21.44
N ASP A 525 -20.86 16.31 -22.75
CA ASP A 525 -22.16 16.66 -23.33
C ASP A 525 -23.17 15.49 -23.22
N TRP A 526 -23.27 14.90 -22.03
CA TRP A 526 -24.29 13.91 -21.71
C TRP A 526 -25.64 14.59 -21.46
N GLN A 527 -26.74 13.90 -21.75
CA GLN A 527 -28.06 14.52 -21.75
C GLN A 527 -29.02 13.78 -20.84
N VAL A 528 -29.97 14.54 -20.29
CA VAL A 528 -31.00 14.03 -19.40
C VAL A 528 -32.38 14.60 -19.76
N ARG A 529 -33.42 13.80 -19.60
CA ARG A 529 -34.82 14.25 -19.52
C ARG A 529 -35.50 13.58 -18.33
N THR A 530 -36.34 14.32 -17.62
CA THR A 530 -37.05 13.81 -16.45
C THR A 530 -38.54 14.07 -16.55
N SER A 531 -39.32 13.21 -15.91
CA SER A 531 -40.76 13.38 -15.74
C SER A 531 -41.15 13.12 -14.30
N ARG A 532 -42.22 13.77 -13.84
CA ARG A 532 -42.79 13.58 -12.51
C ARG A 532 -44.22 13.09 -12.63
N HIS A 533 -44.54 12.05 -11.88
CA HIS A 533 -45.89 11.52 -11.73
C HIS A 533 -46.30 11.61 -10.26
N ALA A 534 -47.55 11.27 -9.94
CA ALA A 534 -48.05 11.34 -8.57
C ALA A 534 -47.28 10.42 -7.59
N ASP A 535 -46.80 9.28 -8.07
CA ASP A 535 -46.24 8.18 -7.28
C ASP A 535 -44.77 7.85 -7.57
N ARG A 536 -44.15 8.55 -8.53
CA ARG A 536 -42.76 8.34 -8.94
C ARG A 536 -42.22 9.52 -9.74
N TRP A 537 -40.91 9.52 -9.94
CA TRP A 537 -40.26 10.31 -10.97
C TRP A 537 -39.39 9.41 -11.85
N GLU A 538 -39.20 9.83 -13.09
CA GLU A 538 -38.41 9.10 -14.07
C GLU A 538 -37.29 9.98 -14.62
N ALA A 539 -36.20 9.33 -15.02
CA ALA A 539 -35.11 9.97 -15.73
C ALA A 539 -34.62 9.09 -16.87
N GLU A 540 -34.51 9.68 -18.05
CA GLU A 540 -33.80 9.13 -19.19
C GLU A 540 -32.47 9.84 -19.34
N ILE A 541 -31.40 9.06 -19.42
CA ILE A 541 -30.02 9.51 -19.51
C ILE A 541 -29.41 8.91 -20.76
N ARG A 542 -28.70 9.73 -21.54
CA ARG A 542 -27.83 9.26 -22.63
C ARG A 542 -26.43 9.84 -22.51
N ILE A 543 -25.43 8.97 -22.54
CA ILE A 543 -24.02 9.34 -22.43
C ILE A 543 -23.33 8.97 -23.75
N PRO A 544 -22.76 9.95 -24.47
CA PRO A 544 -21.98 9.66 -25.68
C PRO A 544 -20.77 8.80 -25.32
N PHE A 545 -20.53 7.71 -26.04
CA PHE A 545 -19.33 6.89 -25.82
C PHE A 545 -18.04 7.68 -26.04
N GLU A 546 -18.03 8.62 -26.99
CA GLU A 546 -16.91 9.54 -27.25
C GLU A 546 -16.55 10.44 -26.06
N SER A 547 -17.46 10.62 -25.11
CA SER A 547 -17.19 11.39 -23.91
C SER A 547 -16.39 10.60 -22.87
N LEU A 548 -16.40 9.27 -22.95
CA LEU A 548 -15.75 8.37 -21.99
C LEU A 548 -14.43 7.87 -22.57
N ASP A 549 -13.41 7.74 -21.72
CA ASP A 549 -12.21 7.00 -22.08
C ASP A 549 -12.57 5.51 -21.96
N ILE A 550 -12.58 4.77 -23.07
CA ILE A 550 -13.06 3.38 -23.10
C ILE A 550 -11.88 2.42 -23.20
N PHE A 551 -11.68 1.59 -22.17
CA PHE A 551 -10.53 0.69 -22.07
C PHE A 551 -10.90 -0.79 -22.15
N SER A 552 -12.19 -1.12 -22.05
CA SER A 552 -12.70 -2.48 -22.09
C SER A 552 -14.15 -2.49 -22.55
N ARG A 553 -14.64 -3.66 -22.99
CA ARG A 553 -16.09 -3.94 -23.15
C ARG A 553 -16.72 -4.52 -21.89
N LYS A 554 -15.91 -4.93 -20.91
CA LYS A 554 -16.35 -5.29 -19.56
C LYS A 554 -16.10 -4.09 -18.66
N TRP A 555 -17.16 -3.38 -18.34
CA TRP A 555 -17.13 -2.27 -17.39
C TRP A 555 -17.46 -2.80 -16.01
N THR A 556 -17.08 -2.07 -14.96
CA THR A 556 -17.74 -2.22 -13.67
C THR A 556 -18.62 -1.01 -13.39
N PHE A 557 -19.72 -1.21 -12.69
CA PHE A 557 -20.70 -0.16 -12.46
C PHE A 557 -21.42 -0.36 -11.14
N ASN A 558 -21.97 0.73 -10.63
CA ASN A 558 -22.95 0.68 -9.56
C ASN A 558 -24.04 1.69 -9.85
N LEU A 559 -25.29 1.27 -9.67
CA LEU A 559 -26.46 2.12 -9.82
C LEU A 559 -27.05 2.37 -8.44
N GLY A 560 -27.41 3.61 -8.17
CA GLY A 560 -27.92 4.01 -6.88
C GLY A 560 -28.98 5.08 -6.93
N ARG A 561 -29.56 5.27 -5.76
CA ARG A 561 -30.45 6.37 -5.46
C ARG A 561 -30.13 6.89 -4.07
N ASN A 562 -29.89 8.19 -3.97
CA ASN A 562 -30.06 8.87 -2.70
C ASN A 562 -31.54 9.24 -2.57
N ASN A 563 -32.26 8.61 -1.65
CA ASN A 563 -33.63 8.96 -1.33
C ASN A 563 -33.62 9.83 -0.06
N SER A 564 -33.53 11.14 -0.27
CA SER A 564 -33.48 12.13 0.81
C SER A 564 -34.78 12.22 1.65
N HIS A 565 -35.91 11.73 1.14
CA HIS A 565 -37.14 11.60 1.93
C HIS A 565 -37.06 10.42 2.91
N ALA A 566 -36.68 9.24 2.43
CA ALA A 566 -36.56 8.03 3.23
C ALA A 566 -35.26 7.96 4.05
N ASN A 567 -34.35 8.94 3.86
CA ASN A 567 -33.01 9.01 4.46
C ASN A 567 -32.22 7.71 4.24
N GLU A 568 -32.22 7.22 3.00
CA GLU A 568 -31.51 6.01 2.61
C GLU A 568 -30.70 6.24 1.34
N VAL A 569 -29.52 5.63 1.29
CA VAL A 569 -28.75 5.45 0.06
C VAL A 569 -28.87 3.98 -0.30
N SER A 570 -29.38 3.71 -1.48
CA SER A 570 -29.55 2.34 -1.96
C SER A 570 -28.81 2.13 -3.28
N CYS A 571 -28.33 0.91 -3.49
CA CYS A 571 -27.62 0.48 -4.69
C CYS A 571 -28.02 -0.89 -5.20
N THR A 572 -27.65 -1.16 -6.44
CA THR A 572 -27.57 -2.52 -6.94
C THR A 572 -26.40 -3.29 -6.31
N ALA A 573 -25.19 -2.74 -6.25
CA ALA A 573 -23.99 -3.43 -5.74
C ALA A 573 -24.10 -3.90 -4.27
N ARG A 574 -23.39 -4.98 -3.93
CA ARG A 574 -23.43 -5.64 -2.61
C ARG A 574 -22.45 -5.03 -1.60
N VAL A 575 -22.60 -3.73 -1.34
CA VAL A 575 -21.67 -2.92 -0.53
C VAL A 575 -21.71 -3.18 0.98
N GLY A 576 -20.73 -3.91 1.52
CA GLY A 576 -20.53 -4.06 2.96
C GLY A 576 -20.03 -2.76 3.61
N ALA A 577 -20.66 -2.32 4.70
CA ALA A 577 -20.35 -1.09 5.45
C ALA A 577 -20.39 0.25 4.66
N ASN A 578 -21.58 0.86 4.55
CA ASN A 578 -21.86 2.28 4.22
C ASN A 578 -21.14 2.95 3.01
N ALA A 579 -20.44 2.22 2.15
CA ALA A 579 -19.65 2.79 1.06
C ALA A 579 -20.26 2.47 -0.32
N PHE A 580 -21.34 3.18 -0.69
CA PHE A 580 -21.99 3.10 -2.01
C PHE A 580 -21.03 3.30 -3.19
N ALA A 581 -19.94 4.05 -2.99
CA ALA A 581 -18.89 4.29 -3.98
C ALA A 581 -17.70 3.30 -3.89
N MET A 582 -17.84 2.18 -3.16
CA MET A 582 -16.77 1.18 -3.00
C MET A 582 -16.59 0.40 -4.31
N LEU A 583 -15.66 0.88 -5.13
CA LEU A 583 -15.38 0.38 -6.47
C LEU A 583 -15.12 -1.14 -6.49
N SER A 584 -14.42 -1.67 -5.47
CA SER A 584 -14.09 -3.10 -5.33
C SER A 584 -15.31 -4.03 -5.29
N GLN A 585 -16.52 -3.49 -5.06
CA GLN A 585 -17.76 -4.25 -4.97
C GLN A 585 -18.73 -3.95 -6.12
N PHE A 586 -18.27 -3.21 -7.15
CA PHE A 586 -19.08 -2.92 -8.33
C PHE A 586 -19.36 -4.20 -9.12
N ASP A 587 -20.61 -4.31 -9.59
CA ASP A 587 -21.05 -5.37 -10.48
C ASP A 587 -20.40 -5.14 -11.86
N THR A 588 -20.24 -6.20 -12.64
CA THR A 588 -19.67 -6.13 -14.00
C THR A 588 -20.78 -5.97 -15.02
N LEU A 589 -20.59 -5.07 -16.00
CA LEU A 589 -21.46 -4.86 -17.15
C LEU A 589 -20.68 -5.12 -18.43
N THR A 590 -21.09 -6.12 -19.21
CA THR A 590 -20.51 -6.40 -20.53
C THR A 590 -21.33 -5.70 -21.60
N LEU A 591 -20.72 -4.77 -22.34
CA LEU A 591 -21.38 -4.08 -23.46
C LEU A 591 -21.48 -4.98 -24.69
N PRO A 592 -22.53 -4.80 -25.52
CA PRO A 592 -22.66 -5.51 -26.78
C PRO A 592 -21.54 -5.12 -27.76
N ALA A 593 -21.38 -5.89 -28.84
CA ALA A 593 -20.38 -5.62 -29.85
C ALA A 593 -20.83 -4.43 -30.69
N LEU A 594 -20.45 -3.24 -30.25
CA LEU A 594 -20.72 -1.97 -30.95
C LEU A 594 -19.45 -1.56 -31.68
N SER A 595 -19.59 -1.06 -32.90
CA SER A 595 -18.46 -0.70 -33.78
C SER A 595 -17.55 0.36 -33.16
N LYS A 596 -18.11 1.32 -32.41
CA LYS A 596 -17.36 2.33 -31.64
C LYS A 596 -16.75 1.81 -30.33
N LEU A 597 -17.25 0.70 -29.80
CA LEU A 597 -16.74 0.02 -28.61
C LEU A 597 -15.86 -1.17 -28.92
N ASN A 598 -15.40 -1.28 -30.16
CA ASN A 598 -14.17 -2.01 -30.45
C ASN A 598 -13.01 -1.25 -29.81
N VAL A 599 -13.00 -1.18 -28.46
CA VAL A 599 -11.76 -1.27 -27.74
C VAL A 599 -11.19 -2.57 -28.22
N ALA A 600 -10.22 -2.42 -29.09
CA ALA A 600 -9.28 -3.42 -29.39
C ALA A 600 -9.07 -4.33 -28.18
N SER A 601 -9.42 -5.61 -28.32
CA SER A 601 -8.60 -6.65 -27.68
C SER A 601 -7.16 -6.18 -27.80
N SER A 602 -6.37 -6.22 -26.74
CA SER A 602 -4.98 -5.72 -26.63
C SER A 602 -4.01 -6.02 -27.81
N GLU A 603 -4.46 -6.71 -28.86
CA GLU A 603 -3.87 -6.81 -30.20
C GLU A 603 -4.20 -5.63 -31.16
N THR A 604 -5.32 -4.91 -31.05
CA THR A 604 -5.68 -3.77 -31.94
C THR A 604 -5.43 -2.38 -31.33
N ALA A 605 -5.10 -2.29 -30.03
CA ALA A 605 -4.68 -1.03 -29.40
C ALA A 605 -3.24 -0.67 -29.82
N MET A 606 -2.55 -1.66 -30.41
CA MET A 606 -1.36 -1.43 -31.21
C MET A 606 -1.63 -0.65 -32.50
N GLU A 607 -2.89 -0.49 -32.93
CA GLU A 607 -3.21 0.19 -34.20
C GLU A 607 -3.71 1.63 -34.08
N GLN A 608 -4.13 2.10 -32.90
CA GLN A 608 -4.79 3.40 -32.77
C GLN A 608 -3.94 4.55 -32.20
N PHE A 609 -2.64 4.32 -31.96
CA PHE A 609 -1.62 5.38 -31.87
C PHE A 609 -0.33 4.89 -32.55
N PHE A 610 -0.36 4.72 -33.87
CA PHE A 610 0.88 4.53 -34.63
C PHE A 610 1.58 5.89 -34.84
N GLU A 611 2.11 6.48 -33.76
CA GLU A 611 3.34 7.24 -33.98
C GLU A 611 4.44 6.22 -34.30
N PRO A 612 5.23 6.42 -35.38
CA PRO A 612 6.35 5.55 -35.68
C PRO A 612 7.30 5.50 -34.47
N MET A 613 7.36 4.35 -33.79
CA MET A 613 8.31 4.18 -32.68
C MET A 613 9.68 3.89 -33.26
N VAL A 614 10.63 4.82 -33.11
CA VAL A 614 12.03 4.68 -33.55
C VAL A 614 12.95 4.75 -32.34
N TYR A 615 13.66 3.66 -32.04
CA TYR A 615 14.60 3.61 -30.92
C TYR A 615 15.77 2.66 -31.17
N THR A 616 16.91 2.93 -30.56
CA THR A 616 18.05 2.01 -30.48
C THR A 616 17.72 0.86 -29.54
N GLN A 617 18.09 -0.37 -29.92
CA GLN A 617 17.83 -1.54 -29.10
C GLN A 617 18.54 -1.47 -27.74
N ARG A 618 19.79 -1.02 -27.70
CA ARG A 618 20.62 -1.00 -26.50
C ARG A 618 20.89 0.41 -26.01
N SER A 619 21.08 0.59 -24.71
CA SER A 619 21.49 1.86 -24.10
C SER A 619 22.81 2.39 -24.65
N TYR A 620 23.73 1.50 -25.02
CA TYR A 620 24.95 1.78 -25.78
C TYR A 620 25.45 0.49 -26.45
N TYR A 621 26.39 0.62 -27.40
CA TYR A 621 27.08 -0.48 -28.08
C TYR A 621 28.59 -0.39 -27.83
N MET A 622 29.28 -1.51 -27.88
CA MET A 622 30.72 -1.65 -27.67
C MET A 622 31.37 -2.40 -28.84
N SER A 623 31.56 -3.71 -28.72
CA SER A 623 32.24 -4.53 -29.72
C SER A 623 31.33 -5.13 -30.79
N GLU A 624 30.03 -4.84 -30.74
CA GLU A 624 29.08 -5.31 -31.75
C GLU A 624 29.40 -4.70 -33.12
N ALA A 625 29.35 -5.52 -34.18
CA ALA A 625 29.54 -5.07 -35.55
C ALA A 625 28.37 -4.21 -36.06
N GLN A 626 27.18 -4.41 -35.48
CA GLN A 626 25.95 -3.74 -35.89
C GLN A 626 25.14 -3.23 -34.70
N ALA A 627 24.57 -2.04 -34.84
CA ALA A 627 23.53 -1.52 -33.97
C ALA A 627 22.16 -1.83 -34.54
N MET A 628 21.24 -2.29 -33.69
CA MET A 628 19.86 -2.55 -34.09
C MET A 628 18.99 -1.34 -33.77
N ILE A 629 18.26 -0.87 -34.78
CA ILE A 629 17.25 0.18 -34.70
C ILE A 629 15.90 -0.49 -34.82
N ILE A 630 15.05 -0.28 -33.83
CA ILE A 630 13.71 -0.84 -33.82
C ILE A 630 12.75 0.21 -34.36
N VAL A 631 11.96 -0.23 -35.34
CA VAL A 631 10.97 0.62 -36.00
C VAL A 631 9.64 -0.12 -36.03
N ASN A 632 8.57 0.48 -35.49
CA ASN A 632 7.22 -0.08 -35.55
C ASN A 632 6.33 0.78 -36.46
N LEU A 633 5.70 0.17 -37.48
CA LEU A 633 4.95 0.89 -38.51
C LEU A 633 3.60 0.24 -38.82
N PRO A 634 2.59 1.03 -39.21
CA PRO A 634 1.27 0.51 -39.57
C PRO A 634 1.27 -0.28 -40.89
N SER A 635 2.19 0.02 -41.80
CA SER A 635 2.21 -0.57 -43.14
C SER A 635 3.65 -0.80 -43.63
N ALA A 636 3.78 -1.67 -44.64
CA ALA A 636 5.05 -1.89 -45.30
C ALA A 636 5.45 -0.67 -46.14
N THR A 637 6.72 -0.25 -46.08
CA THR A 637 7.24 0.91 -46.82
C THR A 637 8.75 0.76 -47.06
N VAL A 638 9.37 1.77 -47.69
CA VAL A 638 10.82 1.93 -47.80
C VAL A 638 11.27 3.05 -46.87
N LEU A 639 12.16 2.70 -45.94
CA LEU A 639 12.76 3.66 -45.01
C LEU A 639 14.16 4.06 -45.45
N GLN A 640 14.49 5.33 -45.25
CA GLN A 640 15.84 5.87 -45.32
C GLN A 640 16.37 5.97 -43.88
N LEU A 641 17.50 5.32 -43.59
CA LEU A 641 18.18 5.38 -42.31
C LEU A 641 19.46 6.16 -42.48
N ASP A 642 19.62 7.25 -41.73
CA ASP A 642 20.81 8.09 -41.75
C ASP A 642 21.45 8.12 -40.36
N LEU A 643 22.68 7.65 -40.26
CA LEU A 643 23.50 7.79 -39.06
C LEU A 643 24.33 9.07 -39.17
N ASN A 644 24.13 9.98 -38.24
CA ASN A 644 24.75 11.30 -38.24
C ASN A 644 25.62 11.52 -37.00
N ALA A 645 26.79 12.10 -37.20
CA ALA A 645 27.64 12.62 -36.13
C ALA A 645 27.04 13.84 -35.44
N SER A 646 27.60 14.21 -34.29
CA SER A 646 27.14 15.35 -33.47
C SER A 646 27.29 16.71 -34.18
N ASP A 647 28.21 16.83 -35.13
CA ASP A 647 28.40 18.01 -35.98
C ASP A 647 27.44 18.05 -37.20
N GLY A 648 26.57 17.04 -37.33
CA GLY A 648 25.59 16.92 -38.42
C GLY A 648 26.11 16.17 -39.66
N LYS A 649 27.36 15.71 -39.69
CA LYS A 649 27.89 14.92 -40.80
C LYS A 649 27.24 13.53 -40.85
N THR A 650 26.66 13.16 -41.99
CA THR A 650 26.18 11.79 -42.22
C THR A 650 27.36 10.84 -42.39
N LEU A 651 27.44 9.84 -41.51
CA LEU A 651 28.50 8.83 -41.49
C LEU A 651 28.09 7.59 -42.29
N TRP A 652 26.81 7.26 -42.30
CA TRP A 652 26.27 6.11 -43.01
C TRP A 652 24.80 6.37 -43.38
N SER A 653 24.36 5.83 -44.51
CA SER A 653 23.02 6.06 -45.06
C SER A 653 22.58 4.89 -45.94
N GLU A 654 21.42 4.30 -45.69
CA GLU A 654 20.89 3.19 -46.49
C GLU A 654 19.35 3.18 -46.56
N LYS A 655 18.81 2.70 -47.68
CA LYS A 655 17.37 2.44 -47.86
C LYS A 655 17.04 0.99 -47.56
N MET A 656 16.02 0.76 -46.74
CA MET A 656 15.60 -0.58 -46.32
C MET A 656 14.11 -0.78 -46.54
N GLN A 657 13.75 -1.91 -47.15
CA GLN A 657 12.36 -2.36 -47.25
C GLN A 657 11.92 -2.92 -45.90
N VAL A 658 10.78 -2.46 -45.39
CA VAL A 658 10.23 -2.91 -44.10
C VAL A 658 8.80 -3.40 -44.26
N LYS A 659 8.38 -4.29 -43.35
CA LYS A 659 7.01 -4.80 -43.28
C LYS A 659 6.17 -3.99 -42.29
N ALA A 660 4.85 -4.19 -42.31
CA ALA A 660 3.99 -3.73 -41.23
C ALA A 660 4.38 -4.38 -39.90
N GLY A 661 4.17 -3.65 -38.81
CA GLY A 661 4.54 -4.01 -37.45
C GLY A 661 6.01 -3.71 -37.12
N LYS A 662 6.55 -4.49 -36.18
CA LYS A 662 7.87 -4.29 -35.60
C LYS A 662 8.97 -4.83 -36.50
N ASN A 663 9.93 -3.97 -36.84
CA ASN A 663 11.12 -4.26 -37.65
C ASN A 663 12.38 -4.01 -36.83
N ARG A 664 13.44 -4.77 -37.10
CA ARG A 664 14.77 -4.58 -36.53
C ARG A 664 15.75 -4.32 -37.67
N LEU A 665 16.30 -3.12 -37.74
CA LEU A 665 17.11 -2.62 -38.84
C LEU A 665 18.56 -2.49 -38.36
N ALA A 666 19.50 -3.05 -39.10
CA ALA A 666 20.90 -3.11 -38.69
C ALA A 666 21.69 -1.94 -39.30
N ILE A 667 22.46 -1.24 -38.48
CA ILE A 667 23.41 -0.22 -38.93
C ILE A 667 24.83 -0.74 -38.62
N PRO A 668 25.75 -0.78 -39.60
CA PRO A 668 27.14 -1.15 -39.33
C PRO A 668 27.81 -0.09 -38.45
N ILE A 669 28.44 -0.54 -37.37
CA ILE A 669 29.09 0.33 -36.36
C ILE A 669 30.51 -0.13 -35.99
N GLU A 670 31.05 -1.10 -36.72
CA GLU A 670 32.38 -1.67 -36.44
C GLU A 670 33.49 -0.62 -36.63
N GLU A 671 33.40 0.17 -37.70
CA GLU A 671 34.36 1.24 -38.05
C GLU A 671 34.05 2.60 -37.40
N ILE A 672 33.06 2.65 -36.50
CA ILE A 672 32.63 3.89 -35.86
C ILE A 672 33.32 4.03 -34.50
N GLU A 673 33.95 5.18 -34.29
CA GLU A 673 34.64 5.51 -33.05
C GLU A 673 33.67 5.73 -31.87
N ASP A 674 34.22 5.73 -30.66
CA ASP A 674 33.52 6.08 -29.42
C ASP A 674 32.83 7.46 -29.57
N GLY A 675 31.53 7.52 -29.24
CA GLY A 675 30.80 8.77 -29.41
C GLY A 675 29.29 8.63 -29.34
N ARG A 676 28.63 9.79 -29.46
CA ARG A 676 27.18 9.93 -29.47
C ARG A 676 26.72 10.39 -30.86
N PHE A 677 25.82 9.62 -31.45
CA PHE A 677 25.34 9.78 -32.81
C PHE A 677 23.82 9.86 -32.83
N THR A 678 23.27 10.46 -33.89
CA THR A 678 21.82 10.51 -34.13
C THR A 678 21.48 9.63 -35.32
N VAL A 679 20.57 8.68 -35.11
CA VAL A 679 19.95 7.93 -36.20
C VAL A 679 18.65 8.61 -36.56
N GLN A 680 18.52 9.04 -37.81
CA GLN A 680 17.28 9.57 -38.36
C GLN A 680 16.65 8.50 -39.25
N VAL A 681 15.37 8.23 -39.04
CA VAL A 681 14.58 7.31 -39.88
C VAL A 681 13.54 8.13 -40.61
N SER A 682 13.56 8.06 -41.94
CA SER A 682 12.63 8.80 -42.80
C SER A 682 11.89 7.84 -43.73
N ASP A 683 10.63 8.14 -44.02
CA ASP A 683 9.85 7.49 -45.06
C ASP A 683 9.99 8.28 -46.37
N SER A 684 10.18 7.55 -47.46
CA SER A 684 10.07 8.05 -48.83
C SER A 684 8.85 8.94 -49.12
N HIS A 685 7.72 8.76 -48.42
CA HIS A 685 6.49 9.52 -48.64
C HIS A 685 6.20 10.58 -47.57
N ASN A 686 6.54 10.31 -46.31
CA ASN A 686 6.08 11.09 -45.14
C ASN A 686 7.17 11.94 -44.47
N GLY A 687 8.41 11.93 -44.97
CA GLY A 687 9.52 12.66 -44.35
C GLY A 687 10.09 11.94 -43.12
N VAL A 688 10.65 12.69 -42.16
CA VAL A 688 11.29 12.11 -40.96
C VAL A 688 10.23 11.48 -40.05
N LEU A 689 10.29 10.16 -39.89
CA LEU A 689 9.40 9.40 -39.00
C LEU A 689 9.83 9.47 -37.54
N GLY A 690 11.14 9.56 -37.28
CA GLY A 690 11.65 9.62 -35.93
C GLY A 690 13.18 9.72 -35.87
N LYS A 691 13.69 10.08 -34.70
CA LYS A 691 15.12 10.15 -34.40
C LYS A 691 15.40 9.38 -33.12
N THR A 692 16.56 8.74 -33.06
CA THR A 692 17.06 8.10 -31.84
C THR A 692 18.55 8.32 -31.65
N VAL A 693 19.04 8.11 -30.44
CA VAL A 693 20.44 8.29 -30.08
C VAL A 693 21.13 6.93 -30.09
N LEU A 694 22.23 6.84 -30.84
CA LEU A 694 23.16 5.72 -30.83
C LEU A 694 24.40 6.15 -30.06
N ILE A 695 24.75 5.38 -29.02
CA ILE A 695 25.96 5.59 -28.23
C ILE A 695 26.90 4.44 -28.53
N LYS A 696 28.09 4.73 -29.07
CA LYS A 696 29.20 3.79 -29.21
C LYS A 696 30.17 4.06 -28.07
N ARG A 697 30.59 3.01 -27.37
CA ARG A 697 31.57 3.07 -26.30
C ARG A 697 32.76 2.15 -26.58
N SER A 698 33.90 2.48 -26.01
CA SER A 698 35.05 1.60 -25.95
C SER A 698 34.68 0.28 -25.25
N PRO A 699 35.22 -0.88 -25.68
CA PRO A 699 34.94 -2.16 -25.03
C PRO A 699 35.27 -2.14 -23.54
N HIS A 700 34.33 -2.64 -22.73
CA HIS A 700 34.48 -2.77 -21.29
C HIS A 700 34.01 -4.16 -20.85
N ALA A 701 34.89 -4.95 -20.23
CA ALA A 701 34.63 -6.36 -19.94
C ALA A 701 33.44 -6.58 -18.99
N ASN A 702 33.18 -5.62 -18.11
CA ASN A 702 32.20 -5.75 -17.03
C ASN A 702 30.89 -4.99 -17.30
N ALA A 703 30.74 -4.40 -18.49
CA ALA A 703 29.63 -3.54 -18.84
C ALA A 703 28.26 -4.26 -18.73
N VAL A 704 27.27 -3.50 -18.27
CA VAL A 704 25.87 -3.93 -18.22
C VAL A 704 25.05 -2.96 -19.06
N GLN A 705 24.36 -3.49 -20.07
CA GLN A 705 23.54 -2.69 -20.99
C GLN A 705 22.07 -2.85 -20.64
N VAL A 706 21.24 -1.90 -21.06
CA VAL A 706 19.78 -2.06 -21.08
C VAL A 706 19.35 -2.46 -22.48
N ASP A 707 18.53 -3.50 -22.60
CA ASP A 707 17.85 -3.88 -23.84
C ASP A 707 16.45 -3.25 -23.86
N HIS A 708 16.29 -2.10 -24.52
CA HIS A 708 15.02 -1.41 -24.75
C HIS A 708 14.05 -2.24 -25.63
N ASP A 709 14.62 -3.21 -26.36
CA ASP A 709 14.04 -4.39 -26.99
C ASP A 709 13.03 -5.20 -26.19
N ARG A 710 13.65 -5.89 -25.22
CA ARG A 710 13.12 -6.89 -24.32
C ARG A 710 12.75 -6.31 -22.96
N ASN A 711 13.09 -5.04 -22.75
CA ASN A 711 12.92 -4.29 -21.51
C ASN A 711 13.62 -4.98 -20.32
N CYS A 712 14.88 -5.35 -20.50
CA CYS A 712 15.67 -6.11 -19.51
C CYS A 712 17.13 -5.63 -19.45
N LEU A 713 17.90 -6.15 -18.49
CA LEU A 713 19.35 -5.97 -18.42
C LEU A 713 20.06 -6.98 -19.32
N LEU A 714 21.21 -6.58 -19.87
CA LEU A 714 22.15 -7.46 -20.58
C LEU A 714 23.45 -7.57 -19.80
N VAL A 715 23.83 -8.80 -19.47
CA VAL A 715 25.14 -9.15 -18.92
C VAL A 715 25.82 -10.04 -19.95
N GLU A 716 27.02 -9.66 -20.42
CA GLU A 716 27.73 -10.36 -21.50
C GLU A 716 26.86 -10.54 -22.77
N GLY A 717 26.02 -9.54 -23.07
CA GLY A 717 25.11 -9.54 -24.21
C GLY A 717 23.89 -10.47 -24.10
N LYS A 718 23.69 -11.13 -22.95
CA LYS A 718 22.54 -12.02 -22.70
C LYS A 718 21.52 -11.39 -21.75
N PRO A 719 20.21 -11.62 -21.93
CA PRO A 719 19.19 -11.21 -20.98
C PRO A 719 19.49 -11.70 -19.56
N TYR A 720 19.29 -10.84 -18.58
CA TYR A 720 19.63 -11.11 -17.19
C TYR A 720 18.45 -10.71 -16.28
N LEU A 721 17.91 -11.67 -15.52
CA LEU A 721 16.82 -11.47 -14.57
C LEU A 721 17.39 -11.48 -13.14
N PRO A 722 17.58 -10.31 -12.49
CA PRO A 722 18.05 -10.28 -11.12
C PRO A 722 16.91 -10.57 -10.12
N VAL A 723 17.20 -11.45 -9.18
CA VAL A 723 16.45 -11.64 -7.94
C VAL A 723 17.43 -11.35 -6.80
N ALA A 724 17.31 -10.19 -6.16
CA ALA A 724 18.38 -9.66 -5.30
C ALA A 724 17.94 -9.41 -3.85
N PRO A 725 18.22 -10.36 -2.94
CA PRO A 725 18.18 -10.10 -1.50
C PRO A 725 19.18 -9.03 -1.07
N LEU A 726 18.75 -8.15 -0.16
CA LEU A 726 19.61 -7.14 0.45
C LEU A 726 20.51 -7.73 1.56
N THR A 727 21.78 -7.35 1.56
CA THR A 727 22.79 -7.66 2.61
C THR A 727 23.43 -6.39 3.14
N ASP A 728 23.60 -6.28 4.46
CA ASP A 728 24.05 -5.05 5.15
C ASP A 728 25.56 -5.01 5.37
N LEU A 729 26.25 -4.05 4.72
CA LEU A 729 27.69 -3.84 4.82
C LEU A 729 28.11 -2.62 5.66
N ARG A 730 27.22 -2.00 6.46
CA ARG A 730 27.55 -0.75 7.19
C ARG A 730 28.69 -0.87 8.19
N ARG A 731 28.97 -2.10 8.64
CA ARG A 731 30.01 -2.44 9.62
C ARG A 731 31.07 -3.38 9.03
N VAL A 732 31.23 -3.39 7.71
CA VAL A 732 32.18 -4.25 6.98
C VAL A 732 33.64 -4.00 7.37
N ASN A 733 33.94 -2.84 7.98
CA ASN A 733 35.26 -2.52 8.51
C ASN A 733 35.67 -3.36 9.74
N LEU A 734 34.73 -4.07 10.38
CA LEU A 734 35.03 -4.96 11.50
C LEU A 734 35.33 -6.37 10.99
N PRO A 735 36.53 -6.95 11.25
CA PRO A 735 36.95 -8.23 10.67
C PRO A 735 35.98 -9.39 10.87
N ASP A 736 35.44 -9.55 12.08
CA ASP A 736 34.48 -10.63 12.40
C ASP A 736 33.17 -10.46 11.63
N ILE A 737 32.69 -9.20 11.53
CA ILE A 737 31.48 -8.84 10.78
C ILE A 737 31.69 -9.08 9.29
N ARG A 738 32.86 -8.73 8.76
CA ARG A 738 33.21 -8.96 7.36
C ARG A 738 33.26 -10.44 7.02
N SER A 739 33.81 -11.26 7.91
CA SER A 739 33.85 -12.71 7.75
C SER A 739 32.44 -13.31 7.76
N GLN A 740 31.58 -12.82 8.64
CA GLN A 740 30.15 -13.18 8.67
C GLN A 740 29.40 -12.77 7.40
N ILE A 741 29.65 -11.56 6.87
CA ILE A 741 29.07 -11.09 5.61
C ILE A 741 29.46 -12.03 4.46
N LYS A 742 30.74 -12.40 4.35
CA LYS A 742 31.20 -13.34 3.32
C LYS A 742 30.49 -14.70 3.46
N TYR A 743 30.34 -15.19 4.69
CA TYR A 743 29.54 -16.38 4.95
C TYR A 743 28.08 -16.25 4.50
N THR A 744 27.41 -15.12 4.78
CA THR A 744 26.05 -14.87 4.27
C THR A 744 26.01 -14.92 2.74
N ILE A 745 26.97 -14.30 2.05
CA ILE A 745 27.03 -14.30 0.59
C ILE A 745 27.22 -15.73 0.06
N GLN A 746 28.11 -16.51 0.66
CA GLN A 746 28.26 -17.94 0.35
C GLN A 746 26.94 -18.68 0.55
N TYR A 747 26.24 -18.43 1.65
CA TYR A 747 24.97 -19.09 1.96
C TYR A 747 23.87 -18.77 0.92
N TYR A 748 23.80 -17.53 0.42
CA TYR A 748 22.94 -17.20 -0.72
C TYR A 748 23.39 -17.88 -2.02
N ALA A 749 24.70 -17.94 -2.28
CA ALA A 749 25.25 -18.63 -3.45
C ALA A 749 24.87 -20.11 -3.45
N ASP A 750 25.01 -20.78 -2.29
CA ASP A 750 24.66 -22.18 -2.07
C ASP A 750 23.14 -22.40 -2.22
N ALA A 751 22.32 -21.40 -1.86
CA ALA A 751 20.88 -21.38 -2.11
C ALA A 751 20.50 -21.11 -3.58
N GLY A 752 21.49 -20.85 -4.46
CA GLY A 752 21.32 -20.69 -5.90
C GLY A 752 21.11 -19.26 -6.37
N PHE A 753 21.28 -18.24 -5.51
CA PHE A 753 21.16 -16.84 -5.92
C PHE A 753 22.32 -16.42 -6.83
N LYS A 754 22.01 -15.65 -7.86
CA LYS A 754 23.00 -15.07 -8.80
C LYS A 754 23.15 -13.57 -8.68
N THR A 755 22.27 -12.93 -7.93
CA THR A 755 22.34 -11.49 -7.66
C THR A 755 22.08 -11.20 -6.20
N LEU A 756 22.81 -10.24 -5.65
CA LEU A 756 22.56 -9.66 -4.33
C LEU A 756 22.51 -8.14 -4.44
N MET A 757 21.79 -7.50 -3.54
CA MET A 757 21.93 -6.07 -3.30
C MET A 757 22.80 -5.88 -2.08
N LEU A 758 23.87 -5.10 -2.21
CA LEU A 758 24.79 -4.83 -1.10
C LEU A 758 24.72 -3.35 -0.73
N GLY A 759 24.43 -3.05 0.54
CA GLY A 759 24.39 -1.68 1.07
C GLY A 759 25.64 -1.38 1.88
N GLY A 760 26.50 -0.45 1.44
CA GLY A 760 27.78 -0.15 2.10
C GLY A 760 28.03 1.34 2.31
N LYS A 761 28.79 1.70 3.34
CA LYS A 761 29.12 3.11 3.59
C LYS A 761 30.31 3.54 2.72
N PRO A 762 30.27 4.74 2.09
CA PRO A 762 31.33 5.25 1.23
C PRO A 762 32.76 5.18 1.80
N GLN A 763 32.94 5.46 3.08
CA GLN A 763 34.26 5.44 3.72
C GLN A 763 34.91 4.04 3.87
N HIS A 764 34.17 2.97 3.58
CA HIS A 764 34.65 1.58 3.70
C HIS A 764 34.81 0.91 2.31
N ALA A 765 35.07 1.71 1.27
CA ALA A 765 35.18 1.23 -0.11
C ALA A 765 36.18 0.07 -0.28
N SER A 766 37.31 0.12 0.43
CA SER A 766 38.33 -0.95 0.37
C SER A 766 37.79 -2.29 0.88
N GLU A 767 37.10 -2.28 2.02
CA GLU A 767 36.52 -3.49 2.60
C GLU A 767 35.28 -3.96 1.83
N VAL A 768 34.51 -3.03 1.25
CA VAL A 768 33.44 -3.36 0.31
C VAL A 768 34.02 -4.07 -0.92
N ARG A 769 35.12 -3.58 -1.50
CA ARG A 769 35.78 -4.23 -2.64
C ARG A 769 36.20 -5.66 -2.34
N GLU A 770 36.76 -5.91 -1.16
CA GLU A 770 37.11 -7.27 -0.70
C GLU A 770 35.88 -8.20 -0.62
N VAL A 771 34.70 -7.65 -0.27
CA VAL A 771 33.43 -8.38 -0.28
C VAL A 771 32.95 -8.62 -1.71
N LEU A 772 33.12 -7.66 -2.61
CA LEU A 772 32.79 -7.82 -4.03
C LEU A 772 33.70 -8.87 -4.70
N ASP A 773 34.99 -8.94 -4.36
CA ASP A 773 35.91 -9.97 -4.86
C ASP A 773 35.38 -11.36 -4.49
N HIS A 774 34.90 -11.53 -3.26
CA HIS A 774 34.30 -12.78 -2.80
C HIS A 774 32.99 -13.10 -3.53
N ALA A 775 32.10 -12.12 -3.70
CA ALA A 775 30.86 -12.29 -4.45
C ALA A 775 31.14 -12.67 -5.92
N HIS A 776 32.11 -12.01 -6.56
CA HIS A 776 32.52 -12.30 -7.93
C HIS A 776 33.08 -13.73 -8.06
N GLY A 777 33.93 -14.16 -7.11
CA GLY A 777 34.45 -15.53 -7.07
C GLY A 777 33.38 -16.61 -6.97
N LEU A 778 32.17 -16.25 -6.49
CA LEU A 778 31.00 -17.12 -6.42
C LEU A 778 30.05 -16.96 -7.63
N GLY A 779 30.40 -16.11 -8.60
CA GLY A 779 29.57 -15.80 -9.76
C GLY A 779 28.33 -14.95 -9.44
N ILE A 780 28.38 -14.15 -8.36
CA ILE A 780 27.30 -13.26 -7.96
C ILE A 780 27.52 -11.86 -8.54
N LYS A 781 26.48 -11.34 -9.21
CA LYS A 781 26.35 -9.93 -9.60
C LYS A 781 25.74 -9.10 -8.48
N VAL A 782 26.11 -7.83 -8.38
CA VAL A 782 25.79 -6.96 -7.24
C VAL A 782 25.12 -5.68 -7.70
N VAL A 783 23.91 -5.43 -7.20
CA VAL A 783 23.35 -4.08 -7.17
C VAL A 783 23.97 -3.34 -5.99
N MET A 784 24.77 -2.32 -6.28
CA MET A 784 25.53 -1.61 -5.25
C MET A 784 24.76 -0.38 -4.78
N TRP A 785 24.51 -0.33 -3.47
CA TRP A 785 23.88 0.80 -2.81
C TRP A 785 24.87 1.53 -1.89
N PRO A 786 25.39 2.72 -2.28
CA PRO A 786 26.09 3.62 -1.39
C PRO A 786 25.13 4.14 -0.33
N TRP A 787 25.17 3.52 0.85
CA TRP A 787 24.18 3.73 1.89
C TRP A 787 24.29 5.12 2.52
N GLY A 788 23.17 5.84 2.54
CA GLY A 788 22.98 7.11 3.25
C GLY A 788 22.23 8.12 2.40
N ARG A 789 21.81 9.24 3.02
CA ARG A 789 21.26 10.41 2.30
C ARG A 789 22.38 11.37 1.87
N ALA A 790 23.55 10.82 1.56
CA ALA A 790 24.72 11.63 1.29
C ALA A 790 24.65 12.18 -0.14
N GLY A 791 24.92 13.47 -0.31
CA GLY A 791 25.00 14.09 -1.64
C GLY A 791 26.08 13.44 -2.50
N TRP A 792 26.01 13.68 -3.81
CA TRP A 792 26.87 13.06 -4.83
C TRP A 792 28.37 13.16 -4.54
N GLN A 793 28.83 14.21 -3.84
CA GLN A 793 30.25 14.39 -3.49
C GLN A 793 30.79 13.27 -2.61
N VAL A 794 29.95 12.71 -1.73
CA VAL A 794 30.36 11.61 -0.84
C VAL A 794 30.37 10.29 -1.60
N SER A 795 29.41 10.10 -2.50
CA SER A 795 29.30 8.89 -3.32
C SER A 795 30.36 8.82 -4.42
N GLN A 796 30.89 9.95 -4.89
CA GLN A 796 31.91 10.00 -5.95
C GLN A 796 33.11 9.09 -5.67
N LYS A 797 33.78 9.26 -4.52
CA LYS A 797 34.96 8.44 -4.18
C LYS A 797 34.62 6.95 -4.06
N PHE A 798 33.38 6.64 -3.72
CA PHE A 798 32.93 5.27 -3.58
C PHE A 798 32.72 4.61 -4.95
N VAL A 799 32.11 5.32 -5.89
CA VAL A 799 31.97 4.87 -7.28
C VAL A 799 33.33 4.76 -7.94
N GLU A 800 34.20 5.76 -7.82
CA GLU A 800 35.58 5.73 -8.33
C GLU A 800 36.37 4.49 -7.86
N ALA A 801 36.15 4.05 -6.62
CA ALA A 801 36.84 2.92 -6.03
C ALA A 801 36.29 1.54 -6.45
N LEU A 802 35.10 1.47 -7.06
CA LEU A 802 34.34 0.24 -7.26
C LEU A 802 33.79 0.04 -8.68
N GLN A 803 33.68 1.09 -9.50
CA GLN A 803 33.05 1.07 -10.83
C GLN A 803 33.69 0.10 -11.83
N ASP A 804 34.98 -0.22 -11.67
CA ASP A 804 35.70 -1.17 -12.52
C ASP A 804 35.47 -2.63 -12.10
N HIS A 805 34.84 -2.86 -10.95
CA HIS A 805 34.74 -4.18 -10.34
C HIS A 805 33.77 -5.11 -11.11
N PRO A 806 34.16 -6.35 -11.46
CA PRO A 806 33.36 -7.26 -12.31
C PRO A 806 32.05 -7.74 -11.72
N ALA A 807 31.88 -7.67 -10.40
CA ALA A 807 30.61 -7.99 -9.74
C ALA A 807 29.51 -6.95 -9.99
N ILE A 808 29.82 -5.70 -10.33
CA ILE A 808 28.79 -4.64 -10.39
C ILE A 808 27.75 -4.96 -11.48
N LEU A 809 26.48 -4.81 -11.10
CA LEU A 809 25.31 -4.96 -11.98
C LEU A 809 24.66 -3.61 -12.26
N ALA A 810 24.44 -2.82 -11.22
CA ALA A 810 23.77 -1.52 -11.27
C ALA A 810 24.03 -0.72 -9.98
N TRP A 811 23.76 0.58 -10.03
CA TRP A 811 23.87 1.50 -8.90
C TRP A 811 22.50 2.00 -8.44
N LEU A 812 22.18 1.77 -7.16
CA LEU A 812 21.09 2.49 -6.48
C LEU A 812 21.64 3.82 -5.97
N ALA A 813 21.53 4.86 -6.79
CA ALA A 813 22.16 6.16 -6.51
C ALA A 813 21.44 6.95 -5.41
N VAL A 814 20.11 6.89 -5.37
CA VAL A 814 19.27 7.62 -4.41
C VAL A 814 18.09 6.76 -3.98
N ASP A 815 17.77 6.80 -2.69
CA ASP A 815 16.69 6.04 -2.07
C ASP A 815 15.62 6.99 -1.49
N GLU A 816 14.37 6.79 -1.93
CA GLU A 816 13.16 7.51 -1.52
C GLU A 816 13.33 9.06 -1.48
N PRO A 817 13.83 9.71 -2.56
CA PRO A 817 14.15 11.15 -2.52
C PRO A 817 12.94 12.04 -2.24
N GLU A 818 11.72 11.62 -2.57
CA GLU A 818 10.47 12.36 -2.34
C GLU A 818 10.20 12.66 -0.88
N LEU A 819 10.86 11.91 0.00
CA LEU A 819 10.73 12.04 1.44
C LEU A 819 11.64 13.11 2.05
N TRP A 820 12.70 13.53 1.36
CA TRP A 820 13.73 14.37 1.99
C TRP A 820 14.54 15.27 1.04
N ALA A 821 14.59 15.01 -0.26
CA ALA A 821 15.46 15.70 -1.21
C ALA A 821 14.76 16.81 -2.01
N GLN A 822 15.57 17.71 -2.57
CA GLN A 822 15.13 18.63 -3.63
C GLN A 822 15.42 18.02 -5.00
N GLU A 823 14.59 18.33 -6.00
CA GLU A 823 14.73 17.78 -7.36
C GLU A 823 16.09 18.03 -8.01
N GLN A 824 16.59 19.25 -7.89
CA GLN A 824 17.89 19.65 -8.44
C GLN A 824 19.04 18.79 -7.89
N ASP A 825 19.01 18.45 -6.59
CA ASP A 825 20.06 17.65 -5.95
C ASP A 825 20.04 16.20 -6.46
N VAL A 826 18.84 15.66 -6.70
CA VAL A 826 18.67 14.33 -7.29
C VAL A 826 19.17 14.31 -8.73
N ILE A 827 18.80 15.30 -9.55
CA ILE A 827 19.29 15.43 -10.94
C ILE A 827 20.82 15.48 -10.97
N GLN A 828 21.42 16.34 -10.14
CA GLN A 828 22.86 16.45 -10.04
C GLN A 828 23.50 15.13 -9.64
N THR A 829 22.92 14.41 -8.68
CA THR A 829 23.46 13.13 -8.22
C THR A 829 23.43 12.07 -9.32
N ILE A 830 22.29 11.90 -10.00
CA ILE A 830 22.16 10.93 -11.10
C ILE A 830 23.14 11.26 -12.24
N ASN A 831 23.31 12.54 -12.60
CA ASN A 831 24.24 12.95 -13.65
C ASN A 831 25.70 12.64 -13.28
N HIS A 832 26.12 12.92 -12.04
CA HIS A 832 27.50 12.62 -11.61
C HIS A 832 27.79 11.11 -11.60
N PHE A 833 26.85 10.27 -11.15
CA PHE A 833 27.01 8.82 -11.25
C PHE A 833 27.22 8.39 -12.70
N ARG A 834 26.42 8.93 -13.63
CA ARG A 834 26.49 8.57 -15.06
C ARG A 834 27.78 9.04 -15.73
N GLU A 835 28.30 10.20 -15.32
CA GLU A 835 29.58 10.71 -15.80
C GLU A 835 30.76 9.85 -15.31
N GLN A 836 30.70 9.36 -14.07
CA GLN A 836 31.76 8.54 -13.48
C GLN A 836 31.73 7.10 -14.02
N ASP A 837 30.57 6.46 -13.97
CA ASP A 837 30.37 5.09 -14.44
C ASP A 837 29.37 5.05 -15.60
N PRO A 838 29.84 5.22 -16.85
CA PRO A 838 28.99 5.18 -18.03
C PRO A 838 28.64 3.76 -18.50
N TYR A 839 29.11 2.71 -17.82
CA TYR A 839 29.00 1.31 -18.24
C TYR A 839 28.01 0.49 -17.41
N HIS A 840 27.52 1.00 -16.29
CA HIS A 840 26.52 0.31 -15.46
C HIS A 840 25.22 1.14 -15.33
N PRO A 841 24.05 0.50 -15.34
CA PRO A 841 22.77 1.16 -15.11
C PRO A 841 22.71 1.89 -13.76
N ILE A 842 22.12 3.08 -13.75
CA ILE A 842 21.90 3.89 -12.56
C ILE A 842 20.41 4.11 -12.38
N PHE A 843 19.94 3.92 -11.16
CA PHE A 843 18.54 4.16 -10.81
C PHE A 843 18.41 4.79 -9.42
N MET A 844 17.20 5.27 -9.17
CA MET A 844 16.74 5.66 -7.84
C MET A 844 15.55 4.78 -7.48
N ASN A 845 15.38 4.55 -6.19
CA ASN A 845 14.22 3.87 -5.66
C ASN A 845 13.19 4.88 -5.17
N ASN A 846 11.92 4.71 -5.55
CA ASN A 846 10.85 5.63 -5.20
C ASN A 846 9.83 4.94 -4.32
N SER A 847 9.21 5.69 -3.39
CA SER A 847 7.96 5.25 -2.79
C SER A 847 6.77 5.38 -3.74
N ARG A 848 5.61 4.86 -3.30
CA ARG A 848 4.31 5.03 -3.99
C ARG A 848 3.98 6.48 -4.35
N MET A 849 4.48 7.46 -3.59
CA MET A 849 4.25 8.89 -3.88
C MET A 849 5.12 9.42 -5.02
N GLY A 850 6.30 8.84 -5.25
CA GLY A 850 7.34 9.42 -6.11
C GLY A 850 7.11 9.24 -7.62
N VAL A 851 6.43 8.16 -8.02
CA VAL A 851 6.19 7.84 -9.44
C VAL A 851 5.29 8.85 -10.17
N PRO A 852 4.25 9.46 -9.56
CA PRO A 852 3.34 10.38 -10.28
C PRO A 852 3.57 11.88 -10.05
N SER A 853 4.38 12.32 -9.07
CA SER A 853 4.17 13.65 -8.47
C SER A 853 5.33 14.66 -8.61
N ARG A 854 6.60 14.22 -8.60
CA ARG A 854 7.77 15.15 -8.57
C ARG A 854 8.98 14.70 -9.39
N TYR A 855 9.25 13.41 -9.49
CA TYR A 855 10.47 12.87 -10.12
C TYR A 855 10.22 11.96 -11.32
N ALA A 856 8.98 11.95 -11.82
CA ALA A 856 8.55 11.12 -12.94
C ALA A 856 9.36 11.34 -14.24
N GLY A 857 9.98 12.52 -14.39
CA GLY A 857 10.77 12.91 -15.58
C GLY A 857 12.28 12.71 -15.46
N LEU A 858 12.79 12.12 -14.38
CA LEU A 858 14.23 11.97 -14.20
C LEU A 858 14.84 10.93 -15.15
N ASN A 859 16.04 11.23 -15.64
CA ASN A 859 16.72 10.39 -16.61
C ASN A 859 17.49 9.25 -15.93
N THR A 860 16.80 8.30 -15.29
CA THR A 860 17.38 7.03 -14.81
C THR A 860 17.37 5.96 -15.90
N ASP A 861 18.18 4.91 -15.76
CA ASP A 861 18.20 3.79 -16.71
C ASP A 861 17.15 2.72 -16.38
N LEU A 862 16.77 2.62 -15.09
CA LEU A 862 15.76 1.69 -14.57
C LEU A 862 14.68 2.44 -13.79
N LEU A 863 13.51 1.81 -13.66
CA LEU A 863 12.43 2.24 -12.76
C LEU A 863 12.41 1.32 -11.53
N SER A 864 12.27 1.90 -10.34
CA SER A 864 12.15 1.12 -9.09
C SER A 864 11.11 1.73 -8.17
N ILE A 865 10.34 0.87 -7.51
CA ILE A 865 9.38 1.26 -6.48
C ILE A 865 9.52 0.38 -5.24
N ASP A 866 9.34 0.94 -4.05
CA ASP A 866 9.06 0.19 -2.83
C ASP A 866 7.58 0.25 -2.47
N ASP A 867 6.99 -0.93 -2.25
CA ASP A 867 5.62 -1.02 -1.73
C ASP A 867 5.41 -2.37 -1.05
N TYR A 868 5.38 -2.36 0.28
CA TYR A 868 5.46 -3.60 1.06
C TYR A 868 4.10 -4.19 1.43
N LEU A 869 3.95 -5.51 1.30
CA LEU A 869 2.70 -6.21 1.61
C LEU A 869 2.33 -6.18 3.10
N THR A 870 3.32 -6.31 4.00
CA THR A 870 3.08 -6.59 5.42
C THR A 870 3.26 -5.39 6.34
N ASN A 871 3.27 -4.18 5.77
CA ASN A 871 3.33 -2.92 6.52
C ASN A 871 2.00 -2.55 7.18
N ARG A 872 0.87 -3.14 6.74
CA ARG A 872 -0.46 -2.91 7.34
C ARG A 872 -1.33 -4.15 7.37
N VAL A 873 -2.17 -4.24 8.41
CA VAL A 873 -3.13 -5.32 8.59
C VAL A 873 -4.18 -5.28 7.46
N GLY A 874 -4.51 -6.46 6.91
CA GLY A 874 -5.55 -6.61 5.89
C GLY A 874 -5.14 -6.27 4.46
N ARG A 875 -3.89 -5.84 4.23
CA ARG A 875 -3.37 -5.59 2.89
C ARG A 875 -3.22 -6.88 2.10
N THR A 876 -3.62 -6.87 0.82
CA THR A 876 -3.60 -8.05 -0.06
C THR A 876 -2.47 -7.99 -1.10
N VAL A 877 -2.14 -9.12 -1.71
CA VAL A 877 -1.19 -9.19 -2.84
C VAL A 877 -1.65 -8.31 -4.00
N ALA A 878 -2.96 -8.26 -4.27
CA ALA A 878 -3.52 -7.42 -5.31
C ALA A 878 -3.23 -5.92 -5.08
N ASP A 879 -3.32 -5.44 -3.83
CA ASP A 879 -3.04 -4.04 -3.49
C ASP A 879 -1.59 -3.64 -3.76
N THR A 880 -0.63 -4.52 -3.48
CA THR A 880 0.79 -4.27 -3.78
C THR A 880 1.06 -4.33 -5.28
N LEU A 881 0.41 -5.26 -5.97
CA LEU A 881 0.56 -5.44 -7.41
C LEU A 881 -0.02 -4.28 -8.22
N GLU A 882 -0.97 -3.51 -7.69
CA GLU A 882 -1.51 -2.30 -8.33
C GLU A 882 -0.40 -1.26 -8.59
N SER A 883 0.38 -0.93 -7.55
CA SER A 883 1.50 0.01 -7.64
C SER A 883 2.56 -0.48 -8.62
N ILE A 884 2.85 -1.79 -8.60
CA ILE A 884 3.81 -2.43 -9.52
C ILE A 884 3.30 -2.37 -10.96
N LYS A 885 2.02 -2.64 -11.20
CA LYS A 885 1.43 -2.57 -12.53
C LYS A 885 1.53 -1.15 -13.09
N MET A 886 1.20 -0.14 -12.29
CA MET A 886 1.34 1.27 -12.69
C MET A 886 2.78 1.58 -13.14
N MET A 887 3.79 1.17 -12.37
CA MET A 887 5.20 1.33 -12.78
C MET A 887 5.53 0.55 -14.06
N CYS A 888 5.02 -0.68 -14.21
CA CYS A 888 5.25 -1.48 -15.41
C CYS A 888 4.59 -0.89 -16.67
N ASP A 889 3.44 -0.23 -16.53
CA ASP A 889 2.81 0.49 -17.63
C ASP A 889 3.71 1.67 -18.08
N VAL A 890 4.30 2.42 -17.14
CA VAL A 890 5.29 3.47 -17.43
C VAL A 890 6.57 2.88 -18.03
N SER A 891 7.00 1.73 -17.54
CA SER A 891 8.16 0.99 -18.06
C SER A 891 8.01 0.64 -19.53
N GLN A 892 6.83 0.19 -19.96
CA GLN A 892 6.56 -0.11 -21.37
C GLN A 892 6.61 1.14 -22.26
N GLN A 893 6.09 2.27 -21.75
CA GLN A 893 6.11 3.55 -22.48
C GLN A 893 7.51 4.14 -22.60
N THR A 894 8.29 4.07 -21.52
CA THR A 894 9.64 4.66 -21.41
C THR A 894 10.75 3.73 -21.87
N ARG A 895 10.45 2.43 -22.03
CA ARG A 895 11.40 1.35 -22.39
C ARG A 895 12.55 1.20 -21.39
N LYS A 896 12.24 1.45 -20.12
CA LYS A 896 13.15 1.33 -18.99
C LYS A 896 12.75 0.12 -18.16
N PRO A 897 13.63 -0.87 -17.95
CA PRO A 897 13.32 -2.02 -17.12
C PRO A 897 12.82 -1.61 -15.74
N SER A 898 11.77 -2.27 -15.24
CA SER A 898 11.15 -1.98 -13.95
C SER A 898 11.44 -3.05 -12.90
N PHE A 899 11.63 -2.61 -11.66
CA PHE A 899 11.92 -3.45 -10.50
C PHE A 899 11.10 -3.00 -9.29
N ALA A 900 10.82 -3.91 -8.37
CA ALA A 900 10.11 -3.57 -7.14
C ALA A 900 10.86 -4.14 -5.93
N PHE A 901 10.87 -3.38 -4.84
CA PHE A 901 11.23 -3.87 -3.52
C PHE A 901 10.04 -4.61 -2.91
N HIS A 902 10.12 -5.94 -2.95
CA HIS A 902 9.25 -6.80 -2.17
C HIS A 902 9.76 -6.90 -0.72
N SER A 903 8.85 -7.18 0.21
CA SER A 903 9.20 -7.42 1.61
C SER A 903 9.92 -8.76 1.74
N GLY A 904 11.25 -8.77 1.81
CA GLY A 904 12.03 -10.00 1.95
C GLY A 904 11.98 -10.62 3.35
N ASN A 905 11.93 -9.78 4.36
CA ASN A 905 11.75 -10.14 5.77
C ASN A 905 10.88 -9.06 6.45
N ASN A 906 10.52 -9.27 7.71
CA ASN A 906 9.73 -8.41 8.56
C ASN A 906 10.50 -7.16 9.00
N LEU A 907 10.13 -6.00 8.45
CA LEU A 907 10.62 -4.69 8.88
C LEU A 907 10.14 -4.33 10.28
N HIS A 908 10.70 -3.28 10.88
CA HIS A 908 10.14 -2.79 12.14
C HIS A 908 8.72 -2.23 11.95
N ASN A 909 8.37 -1.55 10.86
CA ASN A 909 6.98 -1.15 10.64
C ASN A 909 6.08 -2.29 10.12
N HIS A 910 6.62 -3.50 9.90
CA HIS A 910 5.83 -4.67 9.49
C HIS A 910 5.40 -5.48 10.72
N TYR A 911 4.18 -6.01 10.68
CA TYR A 911 3.63 -6.80 11.79
C TYR A 911 3.98 -8.30 11.67
N ARG A 912 4.43 -8.73 10.49
CA ARG A 912 4.75 -10.12 10.13
C ARG A 912 5.62 -10.22 8.88
N GLU A 913 6.12 -11.40 8.60
CA GLU A 913 6.65 -11.76 7.28
C GLU A 913 5.50 -12.10 6.30
N PRO A 914 5.71 -11.99 4.99
CA PRO A 914 4.81 -12.59 4.00
C PRO A 914 4.64 -14.10 4.22
N PHE A 915 3.45 -14.63 3.93
CA PHE A 915 3.27 -16.06 3.77
C PHE A 915 4.00 -16.56 2.52
N ALA A 916 4.31 -17.85 2.48
CA ALA A 916 4.93 -18.49 1.33
C ALA A 916 4.20 -18.23 0.00
N ASN A 917 2.88 -18.40 -0.02
CA ASN A 917 2.06 -18.17 -1.21
C ASN A 917 1.93 -16.68 -1.55
N GLU A 918 1.87 -15.79 -0.57
CA GLU A 918 1.94 -14.34 -0.79
C GLU A 918 3.27 -13.92 -1.44
N GLN A 919 4.39 -14.50 -1.00
CA GLN A 919 5.70 -14.19 -1.56
C GLN A 919 5.84 -14.68 -3.00
N ILE A 920 5.33 -15.89 -3.30
CA ILE A 920 5.25 -16.42 -4.65
C ILE A 920 4.37 -15.52 -5.51
N ALA A 921 3.16 -15.20 -5.05
CA ALA A 921 2.17 -14.48 -5.83
C ALA A 921 2.57 -13.04 -6.15
N GLN A 922 3.12 -12.29 -5.18
CA GLN A 922 3.56 -10.92 -5.43
C GLN A 922 4.73 -10.87 -6.43
N THR A 923 5.65 -11.84 -6.38
CA THR A 923 6.79 -11.85 -7.31
C THR A 923 6.38 -12.31 -8.70
N TYR A 924 5.63 -13.42 -8.83
CA TYR A 924 5.11 -13.85 -10.13
C TYR A 924 4.17 -12.83 -10.77
N GLY A 925 3.30 -12.20 -9.97
CA GLY A 925 2.40 -11.15 -10.46
C GLY A 925 3.18 -9.96 -11.02
N GLY A 926 4.24 -9.53 -10.34
CA GLY A 926 5.13 -8.48 -10.81
C GLY A 926 5.84 -8.84 -12.13
N ILE A 927 6.38 -10.06 -12.23
CA ILE A 927 6.98 -10.56 -13.48
C ILE A 927 5.95 -10.58 -14.61
N ILE A 928 4.73 -11.08 -14.36
CA ILE A 928 3.64 -11.13 -15.36
C ILE A 928 3.27 -9.73 -15.85
N TYR A 929 3.25 -8.71 -14.98
CA TYR A 929 3.02 -7.32 -15.38
C TYR A 929 4.19 -6.68 -16.15
N GLY A 930 5.38 -7.28 -16.10
CA GLY A 930 6.52 -6.86 -16.90
C GLY A 930 7.74 -6.39 -16.10
N MET A 931 7.81 -6.69 -14.79
CA MET A 931 9.05 -6.49 -14.04
C MET A 931 10.20 -7.26 -14.67
N ALA A 932 11.36 -6.61 -14.77
CA ALA A 932 12.59 -7.19 -15.30
C ALA A 932 13.40 -7.96 -14.24
N GLY A 933 12.94 -7.94 -12.99
CA GLY A 933 13.55 -8.59 -11.83
C GLY A 933 12.96 -8.00 -10.55
N CYS A 934 13.45 -8.42 -9.39
CA CYS A 934 12.98 -7.89 -8.11
C CYS A 934 14.09 -7.75 -7.07
N TRP A 935 13.85 -6.81 -6.15
CA TRP A 935 14.67 -6.59 -4.97
C TRP A 935 13.92 -7.11 -3.76
N TYR A 936 14.63 -7.70 -2.81
CA TYR A 936 14.02 -8.07 -1.54
C TYR A 936 14.62 -7.28 -0.40
N PHE A 937 13.81 -6.41 0.19
CA PHE A 937 14.22 -5.58 1.31
C PHE A 937 14.33 -6.37 2.61
N LEU A 938 15.31 -6.01 3.46
CA LEU A 938 15.72 -6.71 4.68
C LEU A 938 16.16 -8.18 4.54
N GLY A 939 16.34 -8.67 3.33
CA GLY A 939 17.01 -9.95 3.08
C GLY A 939 16.25 -11.17 3.59
N MET A 940 16.99 -12.08 4.21
CA MET A 940 16.65 -13.49 4.46
C MET A 940 15.45 -13.69 5.41
N PRO A 941 14.36 -14.37 4.99
CA PRO A 941 13.24 -14.75 5.84
C PRO A 941 13.63 -15.50 7.12
N SER A 942 12.84 -15.38 8.18
CA SER A 942 13.01 -16.15 9.42
C SER A 942 12.16 -17.43 9.43
N THR A 943 10.99 -17.39 8.80
CA THR A 943 10.04 -18.51 8.78
C THR A 943 10.43 -19.56 7.73
N ARG A 944 10.07 -20.82 7.98
CA ARG A 944 10.51 -21.95 7.15
C ARG A 944 9.87 -21.93 5.78
N GLU A 945 8.56 -21.83 5.74
CA GLU A 945 7.75 -21.88 4.53
C GLU A 945 8.10 -20.69 3.63
N HIS A 946 8.25 -19.49 4.21
CA HIS A 946 8.69 -18.31 3.47
C HIS A 946 10.11 -18.47 2.88
N TRP A 947 11.10 -18.98 3.64
CA TRP A 947 12.44 -19.24 3.09
C TRP A 947 12.43 -20.25 1.94
N GLN A 948 11.57 -21.28 2.00
CA GLN A 948 11.44 -22.22 0.87
C GLN A 948 10.83 -21.54 -0.36
N ALA A 949 9.76 -20.76 -0.20
CA ALA A 949 9.17 -19.98 -1.29
C ALA A 949 10.20 -19.03 -1.92
N TYR A 950 11.04 -18.41 -1.10
CA TYR A 950 12.10 -17.50 -1.53
C TYR A 950 13.11 -18.19 -2.47
N LYS A 951 13.60 -19.37 -2.08
CA LYS A 951 14.50 -20.18 -2.91
C LYS A 951 13.81 -20.71 -4.15
N GLN A 952 12.56 -21.14 -4.01
CA GLN A 952 11.74 -21.65 -5.10
C GLN A 952 11.60 -20.60 -6.20
N VAL A 953 11.14 -19.40 -5.86
CA VAL A 953 10.98 -18.29 -6.82
C VAL A 953 12.31 -17.96 -7.50
N ASN A 954 13.42 -17.87 -6.75
CA ASN A 954 14.74 -17.65 -7.34
C ASN A 954 15.11 -18.73 -8.38
N GLN A 955 14.98 -20.01 -8.04
CA GLN A 955 15.31 -21.10 -8.95
C GLN A 955 14.43 -21.13 -10.21
N GLU A 956 13.12 -20.93 -10.02
CA GLU A 956 12.15 -20.95 -11.12
C GLU A 956 12.38 -19.78 -12.08
N LEU A 957 12.53 -18.55 -11.57
CA LEU A 957 12.77 -17.37 -12.41
C LEU A 957 14.09 -17.44 -13.15
N LEU A 958 15.17 -17.92 -12.51
CA LEU A 958 16.44 -18.14 -13.20
C LEU A 958 16.27 -19.12 -14.38
N SER A 959 15.55 -20.22 -14.18
CA SER A 959 15.28 -21.20 -15.25
C SER A 959 14.36 -20.67 -16.37
N LEU A 960 13.57 -19.63 -16.08
CA LEU A 960 12.64 -19.02 -17.03
C LEU A 960 13.19 -17.75 -17.68
N THR A 961 14.41 -17.29 -17.36
CA THR A 961 14.99 -16.02 -17.85
C THR A 961 14.85 -15.85 -19.36
N ASP A 962 15.31 -16.83 -20.13
CA ASP A 962 15.24 -16.78 -21.60
C ASP A 962 13.80 -16.84 -22.14
N VAL A 963 12.90 -17.50 -21.41
CA VAL A 963 11.48 -17.57 -21.75
C VAL A 963 10.82 -16.21 -21.52
N ILE A 964 11.01 -15.62 -20.34
CA ILE A 964 10.44 -14.34 -19.92
C ILE A 964 10.86 -13.21 -20.88
N PHE A 965 12.15 -13.18 -21.26
CA PHE A 965 12.70 -12.17 -22.16
C PHE A 965 12.75 -12.58 -23.62
N SER A 966 12.08 -13.67 -24.00
CA SER A 966 11.98 -14.06 -25.40
C SER A 966 11.27 -12.98 -26.21
N SER A 967 11.80 -12.72 -27.40
CA SER A 967 11.23 -11.74 -28.35
C SER A 967 10.46 -12.39 -29.50
N ASP A 968 10.28 -13.71 -29.45
CA ASP A 968 9.45 -14.46 -30.38
C ASP A 968 7.98 -14.05 -30.24
N GLN A 969 7.35 -13.81 -31.38
CA GLN A 969 5.93 -13.44 -31.42
C GLN A 969 5.05 -14.64 -31.03
N VAL A 970 4.07 -14.38 -30.18
CA VAL A 970 3.10 -15.37 -29.71
C VAL A 970 1.78 -14.67 -29.37
N MET A 971 0.67 -15.31 -29.68
CA MET A 971 -0.65 -14.80 -29.28
C MET A 971 -0.80 -14.89 -27.76
N ALA A 972 -1.34 -13.85 -27.15
CA ALA A 972 -1.57 -13.83 -25.72
C ALA A 972 -2.72 -14.77 -25.35
N ILE A 973 -2.49 -15.66 -24.39
CA ILE A 973 -3.51 -16.50 -23.79
C ILE A 973 -3.93 -15.86 -22.47
N LYS A 974 -5.23 -15.67 -22.29
CA LYS A 974 -5.82 -15.07 -21.08
C LYS A 974 -6.64 -16.10 -20.30
N SER A 975 -6.75 -15.88 -19.00
CA SER A 975 -7.69 -16.60 -18.14
C SER A 975 -9.13 -16.10 -18.36
N THR A 976 -10.12 -16.95 -18.09
CA THR A 976 -11.53 -16.55 -17.96
C THR A 976 -11.82 -15.78 -16.67
N ASP A 977 -11.01 -15.95 -15.64
CA ASP A 977 -11.08 -15.21 -14.37
C ASP A 977 -9.93 -14.21 -14.30
N ASP A 978 -10.26 -12.94 -14.11
CA ASP A 978 -9.31 -11.82 -14.10
C ASP A 978 -8.37 -11.84 -12.88
N SER A 979 -8.68 -12.60 -11.83
CA SER A 979 -7.75 -12.79 -10.71
C SER A 979 -6.60 -13.75 -11.04
N VAL A 980 -6.66 -14.48 -12.16
CA VAL A 980 -5.55 -15.31 -12.63
C VAL A 980 -4.80 -14.57 -13.72
N LEU A 981 -3.71 -13.92 -13.31
CA LEU A 981 -2.84 -13.18 -14.21
C LEU A 981 -2.09 -14.16 -15.14
N THR A 982 -1.82 -13.73 -16.36
CA THR A 982 -1.21 -14.58 -17.40
C THR A 982 -0.10 -13.85 -18.17
N MET A 983 1.02 -14.52 -18.41
CA MET A 983 2.05 -14.15 -19.39
C MET A 983 2.23 -15.31 -20.38
N THR A 984 2.09 -15.03 -21.68
CA THR A 984 2.42 -16.00 -22.73
C THR A 984 3.75 -15.66 -23.38
N ARG A 985 4.60 -16.68 -23.55
CA ARG A 985 5.92 -16.55 -24.20
C ARG A 985 6.15 -17.71 -25.14
N LYS A 986 6.84 -17.47 -26.26
CA LYS A 986 7.36 -18.52 -27.12
C LYS A 986 8.87 -18.52 -27.03
N TYR A 987 9.47 -19.68 -26.85
CA TYR A 987 10.92 -19.80 -26.78
C TYR A 987 11.34 -21.20 -27.23
N ALA A 988 12.39 -21.27 -28.06
CA ALA A 988 12.90 -22.52 -28.63
C ALA A 988 11.79 -23.40 -29.25
N GLY A 989 10.85 -22.77 -29.97
CA GLY A 989 9.74 -23.46 -30.63
C GLY A 989 8.60 -23.94 -29.72
N ARG A 990 8.69 -23.72 -28.40
CA ARG A 990 7.65 -24.09 -27.43
C ARG A 990 6.89 -22.86 -26.93
N THR A 991 5.62 -23.04 -26.61
CA THR A 991 4.78 -22.01 -26.01
C THR A 991 4.68 -22.24 -24.51
N TYR A 992 4.96 -21.20 -23.73
CA TYR A 992 4.88 -21.16 -22.29
C TYR A 992 3.73 -20.26 -21.87
N LEU A 993 2.95 -20.71 -20.89
CA LEU A 993 1.90 -19.92 -20.24
C LEU A 993 2.22 -19.85 -18.75
N ILE A 994 2.69 -18.69 -18.29
CA ILE A 994 3.02 -18.43 -16.88
C ILE A 994 1.80 -17.76 -16.25
N THR A 995 1.34 -18.26 -15.10
CA THR A 995 0.09 -17.82 -14.49
C THR A 995 0.18 -17.72 -12.97
N VAL A 996 -0.62 -16.83 -12.38
CA VAL A 996 -0.76 -16.74 -10.93
C VAL A 996 -2.14 -16.24 -10.53
N ASN A 997 -2.80 -16.94 -9.62
CA ASN A 997 -3.99 -16.46 -8.93
C ASN A 997 -3.56 -15.42 -7.89
N ILE A 998 -4.09 -14.21 -7.93
CA ILE A 998 -3.79 -13.15 -6.95
C ILE A 998 -4.93 -12.97 -5.94
N ALA A 999 -6.00 -13.77 -6.04
CA ALA A 999 -7.07 -13.77 -5.06
C ALA A 999 -6.72 -14.62 -3.83
N ASP A 1000 -7.36 -14.28 -2.72
CA ASP A 1000 -7.36 -14.99 -1.44
C ASP A 1000 -8.30 -16.21 -1.41
N ARG A 1001 -8.81 -16.63 -2.56
CA ARG A 1001 -9.73 -17.76 -2.72
C ARG A 1001 -9.30 -18.68 -3.86
N PRO A 1002 -9.74 -19.96 -3.85
CA PRO A 1002 -9.56 -20.86 -4.97
C PRO A 1002 -10.31 -20.39 -6.23
N VAL A 1003 -9.77 -20.70 -7.41
CA VAL A 1003 -10.31 -20.33 -8.72
C VAL A 1003 -10.19 -21.50 -9.69
N LEU A 1004 -11.26 -21.79 -10.43
CA LEU A 1004 -11.22 -22.69 -11.59
C LEU A 1004 -11.01 -21.84 -12.86
N ALA A 1005 -9.79 -21.86 -13.40
CA ALA A 1005 -9.42 -21.04 -14.55
C ALA A 1005 -9.50 -21.85 -15.85
N ASN A 1006 -9.99 -21.20 -16.91
CA ASN A 1006 -9.97 -21.74 -18.26
C ASN A 1006 -9.12 -20.84 -19.16
N PHE A 1007 -8.33 -21.48 -20.04
CA PHE A 1007 -7.46 -20.84 -20.99
C PHE A 1007 -7.82 -21.33 -22.39
N GLN A 1008 -8.27 -20.42 -23.24
CA GLN A 1008 -8.51 -20.73 -24.65
C GLN A 1008 -7.16 -20.77 -25.37
N LEU A 1009 -6.76 -21.94 -25.84
CA LEU A 1009 -5.51 -22.12 -26.56
C LEU A 1009 -5.72 -21.95 -28.08
N PRO A 1010 -4.70 -21.44 -28.82
CA PRO A 1010 -4.66 -21.54 -30.27
C PRO A 1010 -4.73 -23.01 -30.72
N GLY A 1011 -5.41 -23.33 -31.83
CA GLY A 1011 -5.65 -24.71 -32.25
C GLY A 1011 -4.37 -25.55 -32.44
N GLY A 1012 -4.43 -26.84 -32.10
CA GLY A 1012 -3.36 -27.83 -32.34
C GLY A 1012 -2.65 -28.38 -31.09
N ASN A 1013 -2.94 -27.87 -29.89
CA ASN A 1013 -2.39 -28.38 -28.63
C ASN A 1013 -3.17 -29.58 -28.07
N ALA A 1014 -2.45 -30.62 -27.66
CA ALA A 1014 -3.01 -31.86 -27.08
C ALA A 1014 -3.00 -31.84 -25.54
N SER A 1015 -1.92 -31.31 -24.99
CA SER A 1015 -1.58 -31.38 -23.58
C SER A 1015 -0.80 -30.14 -23.14
N ALA A 1016 -0.80 -29.89 -21.84
CA ALA A 1016 0.03 -28.92 -21.17
C ALA A 1016 0.79 -29.60 -20.05
N LYS A 1017 2.12 -29.59 -20.11
CA LYS A 1017 2.96 -30.01 -18.98
C LYS A 1017 3.01 -28.85 -17.99
N VAL A 1018 2.71 -29.10 -16.72
CA VAL A 1018 2.83 -28.08 -15.68
C VAL A 1018 4.27 -28.12 -15.16
N LEU A 1019 5.08 -27.14 -15.52
CA LEU A 1019 6.46 -27.03 -15.07
C LEU A 1019 6.52 -26.87 -13.55
N PHE A 1020 7.56 -27.45 -12.98
CA PHE A 1020 7.82 -27.52 -11.52
C PHE A 1020 6.78 -28.30 -10.73
N GLU A 1021 5.83 -28.95 -11.43
CA GLU A 1021 4.82 -29.81 -10.85
C GLU A 1021 4.90 -31.16 -11.59
N ASP A 1022 4.77 -32.28 -10.86
CA ASP A 1022 4.82 -33.61 -11.48
C ASP A 1022 3.45 -34.00 -12.03
N ARG A 1023 2.91 -33.16 -12.93
CA ARG A 1023 1.60 -33.37 -13.56
C ARG A 1023 1.51 -32.78 -14.96
N SER A 1024 0.54 -33.26 -15.72
CA SER A 1024 0.19 -32.76 -17.05
C SER A 1024 -1.32 -32.76 -17.22
N LEU A 1025 -1.82 -31.82 -18.01
CA LEU A 1025 -3.24 -31.63 -18.26
C LEU A 1025 -3.55 -31.90 -19.72
N THR A 1026 -4.71 -32.50 -19.98
CA THR A 1026 -5.22 -32.69 -21.34
C THR A 1026 -5.98 -31.45 -21.77
N VAL A 1027 -5.72 -30.99 -23.00
CA VAL A 1027 -6.48 -29.89 -23.62
C VAL A 1027 -7.73 -30.48 -24.25
N LYS A 1028 -8.91 -30.01 -23.83
CA LYS A 1028 -10.21 -30.49 -24.34
C LYS A 1028 -10.87 -29.40 -25.14
N ASN A 1029 -11.17 -29.68 -26.42
CA ASN A 1029 -11.81 -28.71 -27.33
C ASN A 1029 -11.04 -27.38 -27.42
N GLY A 1030 -9.70 -27.42 -27.36
CA GLY A 1030 -8.85 -26.23 -27.37
C GLY A 1030 -8.83 -25.45 -26.05
N ILE A 1031 -9.48 -25.94 -24.99
CA ILE A 1031 -9.51 -25.31 -23.68
C ILE A 1031 -8.61 -26.11 -22.73
N LEU A 1032 -7.67 -25.40 -22.10
CA LEU A 1032 -6.95 -25.88 -20.93
C LEU A 1032 -7.69 -25.39 -19.68
N GLN A 1033 -8.07 -26.30 -18.80
CA GLN A 1033 -8.74 -25.98 -17.53
C GLN A 1033 -7.87 -26.46 -16.38
N ASP A 1034 -7.70 -25.62 -15.36
CA ASP A 1034 -6.97 -25.98 -14.14
C ASP A 1034 -7.53 -25.29 -12.90
N THR A 1035 -7.30 -25.88 -11.73
CA THR A 1035 -7.73 -25.33 -10.44
C THR A 1035 -6.55 -24.71 -9.73
N TYR A 1036 -6.76 -23.50 -9.21
CA TYR A 1036 -5.81 -22.73 -8.44
C TYR A 1036 -6.32 -22.62 -7.01
N GLU A 1037 -5.47 -22.87 -6.03
CA GLU A 1037 -5.66 -22.40 -4.66
C GLU A 1037 -5.44 -20.88 -4.58
N ALA A 1038 -5.78 -20.30 -3.43
CA ALA A 1038 -5.48 -18.90 -3.14
C ALA A 1038 -3.98 -18.61 -3.31
N LEU A 1039 -3.66 -17.55 -4.05
CA LEU A 1039 -2.28 -17.08 -4.26
C LEU A 1039 -1.36 -18.09 -4.99
N GLN A 1040 -1.90 -19.09 -5.70
CA GLN A 1040 -1.11 -20.15 -6.34
C GLN A 1040 -0.63 -19.74 -7.75
N ARG A 1041 0.57 -20.19 -8.13
CA ARG A 1041 1.14 -20.03 -9.48
C ARG A 1041 1.24 -21.36 -10.23
N HIS A 1042 0.95 -21.35 -11.54
CA HIS A 1042 1.24 -22.46 -12.45
C HIS A 1042 2.00 -21.97 -13.67
N VAL A 1043 2.91 -22.81 -14.18
CA VAL A 1043 3.65 -22.53 -15.41
C VAL A 1043 3.45 -23.69 -16.36
N TYR A 1044 2.88 -23.46 -17.54
CA TYR A 1044 2.59 -24.51 -18.51
C TYR A 1044 3.56 -24.46 -19.68
N VAL A 1045 3.96 -25.63 -20.18
CA VAL A 1045 4.52 -25.81 -21.52
C VAL A 1045 3.48 -26.50 -22.37
N LEU A 1046 3.02 -25.81 -23.41
CA LEU A 1046 1.99 -26.34 -24.31
C LEU A 1046 2.64 -27.26 -25.35
N GLU A 1047 2.09 -28.45 -25.50
CA GLU A 1047 2.56 -29.47 -26.43
C GLU A 1047 1.58 -29.60 -27.60
N ALA A 1048 2.11 -29.72 -28.82
CA ALA A 1048 1.30 -29.95 -30.02
C ALA A 1048 0.82 -31.43 -30.08
N ASN A 1049 -0.26 -31.69 -30.79
CA ASN A 1049 -0.62 -33.05 -31.22
C ASN A 1049 0.59 -33.67 -31.95
N ARG A 1050 1.08 -34.81 -31.44
CA ARG A 1050 2.11 -35.59 -32.13
C ARG A 1050 1.56 -36.28 -33.35
#